data_AF-A0A150FVK3-F1
#
_entry.id   AF-A0A150FVK3-F1
#
_cell.length_a   1.000
_cell.length_b   1.000
_cell.length_c   1.000
_cell.angle_alpha   90.00
_cell.angle_beta   90.00
_cell.angle_gamma   90.00
#
_symmetry.space_group_name_H-M   'P 1'
#
loop_
_entity.id
_entity.type
_entity.pdbx_description
1 polymer ?
#
loop_
_entity_poly.entity_id
_entity_poly.type
_entity_poly.pdbx_seq_one_letter_code
_entity_poly.pdbx_strand_id
1 'polypeptide(L)'
;MASSTGLSSLDGEIKDLNTQIYKVESQIAEVEKELSKPGISEEKKKQLRKKEEQLRKKKEQLREEKLLLLKEKLKGAAAGPGPGSAAAADSAAGLEVGSVGPPACKLRLQPDSENKDLFFFEPMDTISAAAAASPDVSSMFFLDPEGRQTRELQDWLGLAMVSHRHGKPILPLFINGQVKNGKSYMLNEVLPAVANTYYCSGGSDWQNAGAALPEPNFLRVNCLGCERLSGIGGFLEAFLLELKLSAAKQQLSAAASTPVPSNCTTRAMAYAIRNFMERLPQDRLNFLLIDEAQSFYLMPRPVSGDCPPRGSPLDVDAVLEIRRILKVLLLDSPHWVAWAVTGSSMATLWANVAATPTNGFALIMHHRRLNLSPTVPIDVLQVAWEQLKAQAATWNPALPDDLVWQSPPQIATLAYMCQEWSSNRTASTAAELVEQTITGTLIHEMLMDLRMALRELGRPAAQLRLLHELLDPMAGVEAAKLPPAFKALLASFATKREGRLYLDYPFLAQVLEAVTTESGELVDSITEVQFISSKMVRELGVLGESCKDSKHFDNYKDLQGLLKDMASALALTPDELLEADWFIQVLNHPRNSIGAKANFERCHRKQAQEDVKVGLRRFHGLLRNILSHGSIDEQQKALQAYPSKLAEFHSSGRISQVLNHPRNSIGAKANFERCHRKQAQEDVKVGLRRFHGLLRNILSHGSIDEQQKALQAYPSKLAEFHSSGRISQVLTNTYNSPMPGRSEAQGVSAAATSRAQSRPHAGPGRPIPLRVGKLLGRAAVVQPRYMGRM
;
A
#
# COMPACT_ATOMS: atom_id res chain seq x y z
N MET A 1 23.93 39.93 0.64
CA MET A 1 25.15 39.34 1.24
C MET A 1 24.99 39.02 2.72
N ALA A 2 24.80 39.98 3.64
CA ALA A 2 24.93 39.73 5.09
C ALA A 2 23.76 39.01 5.82
N SER A 3 22.77 38.44 5.12
CA SER A 3 21.55 37.88 5.73
C SER A 3 21.38 36.36 5.55
N SER A 4 21.90 35.77 4.47
CA SER A 4 21.77 34.33 4.20
C SER A 4 22.63 33.47 5.14
N THR A 5 23.81 33.95 5.53
CA THR A 5 24.74 33.25 6.43
C THR A 5 24.19 33.01 7.83
N GLY A 6 23.34 33.92 8.34
CA GLY A 6 22.71 33.75 9.66
C GLY A 6 21.70 32.60 9.69
N LEU A 7 20.86 32.47 8.65
CA LEU A 7 19.87 31.40 8.55
C LEU A 7 20.53 30.01 8.37
N SER A 8 21.64 29.92 7.65
CA SER A 8 22.41 28.67 7.54
C SER A 8 23.12 28.27 8.84
N SER A 9 23.51 29.23 9.70
CA SER A 9 24.08 28.93 11.03
C SER A 9 23.02 28.28 11.91
N LEU A 10 21.85 28.91 12.02
CA LEU A 10 20.71 28.42 12.81
C LEU A 10 20.25 27.01 12.40
N ASP A 11 20.29 26.66 11.11
CA ASP A 11 19.99 25.28 10.67
C ASP A 11 21.07 24.26 11.04
N GLY A 12 22.35 24.66 11.06
CA GLY A 12 23.43 23.83 11.59
C GLY A 12 23.26 23.58 13.10
N GLU A 13 23.00 24.63 13.86
CA GLU A 13 22.76 24.59 15.31
C GLU A 13 21.52 23.74 15.66
N ILE A 14 20.42 23.89 14.91
CA ILE A 14 19.23 23.04 15.07
C ILE A 14 19.53 21.57 14.71
N LYS A 15 20.36 21.28 13.70
CA LYS A 15 20.78 19.90 13.37
C LYS A 15 21.67 19.29 14.46
N ASP A 16 22.56 20.07 15.08
CA ASP A 16 23.35 19.59 16.23
C ASP A 16 22.45 19.31 17.45
N LEU A 17 21.56 20.24 17.83
CA LEU A 17 20.62 20.02 18.94
C LEU A 17 19.72 18.79 18.74
N ASN A 18 19.26 18.52 17.51
CA ASN A 18 18.56 17.28 17.20
C ASN A 18 19.43 16.04 17.47
N THR A 19 20.70 16.10 17.09
CA THR A 19 21.68 15.02 17.30
C THR A 19 21.98 14.83 18.79
N GLN A 20 22.09 15.91 19.56
CA GLN A 20 22.25 15.86 21.01
C GLN A 20 21.01 15.30 21.72
N ILE A 21 19.80 15.70 21.32
CA ILE A 21 18.54 15.17 21.86
C ILE A 21 18.46 13.66 21.61
N TYR A 22 18.70 13.21 20.38
CA TYR A 22 18.67 11.78 20.04
C TYR A 22 19.70 10.97 20.85
N LYS A 23 20.90 11.51 21.05
CA LYS A 23 21.95 10.91 21.88
C LYS A 23 21.53 10.77 23.34
N VAL A 24 20.83 11.76 23.91
CA VAL A 24 20.29 11.69 25.29
C VAL A 24 19.08 10.74 25.35
N GLU A 25 18.22 10.70 24.33
CA GLU A 25 17.10 9.75 24.25
C GLU A 25 17.55 8.29 24.22
N SER A 26 18.60 7.98 23.44
CA SER A 26 19.27 6.68 23.44
C SER A 26 19.85 6.31 24.82
N GLN A 27 20.48 7.26 25.51
CA GLN A 27 21.00 7.07 26.87
C GLN A 27 19.89 6.86 27.93
N ILE A 28 18.71 7.45 27.76
CA ILE A 28 17.55 7.19 28.62
C ILE A 28 17.04 5.76 28.37
N ALA A 29 16.87 5.35 27.11
CA ALA A 29 16.44 3.99 26.77
C ALA A 29 17.41 2.91 27.28
N GLU A 30 18.73 3.16 27.26
CA GLU A 30 19.73 2.28 27.87
C GLU A 30 19.54 2.16 29.40
N VAL A 31 19.28 3.28 30.10
CA VAL A 31 19.06 3.29 31.55
C VAL A 31 17.73 2.63 31.94
N GLU A 32 16.67 2.86 31.18
CA GLU A 32 15.38 2.17 31.35
C GLU A 32 15.53 0.64 31.12
N LYS A 33 16.31 0.22 30.10
CA LYS A 33 16.64 -1.19 29.81
C LYS A 33 17.51 -1.84 30.88
N GLU A 34 18.43 -1.11 31.51
CA GLU A 34 19.12 -1.60 32.71
C GLU A 34 18.11 -1.75 33.86
N LEU A 35 17.31 -0.73 34.16
CA LEU A 35 16.33 -0.74 35.26
C LEU A 35 15.29 -1.87 35.17
N SER A 36 14.97 -2.36 33.95
CA SER A 36 14.05 -3.49 33.75
C SER A 36 14.65 -4.87 34.02
N LYS A 37 15.97 -5.01 34.25
CA LYS A 37 16.60 -6.32 34.47
C LYS A 37 16.27 -6.88 35.87
N PRO A 38 15.88 -8.17 35.99
CA PRO A 38 15.75 -8.81 37.29
C PRO A 38 17.12 -8.94 37.99
N GLY A 39 17.12 -8.98 39.31
CA GLY A 39 18.33 -9.19 40.13
C GLY A 39 19.22 -7.97 40.39
N ILE A 40 18.86 -6.77 39.91
CA ILE A 40 19.63 -5.54 40.23
C ILE A 40 19.44 -5.15 41.71
N SER A 41 20.55 -4.82 42.38
CA SER A 41 20.56 -4.31 43.76
C SER A 41 19.97 -2.91 43.89
N GLU A 42 19.30 -2.63 45.02
CA GLU A 42 18.61 -1.35 45.22
C GLU A 42 19.52 -0.12 45.10
N GLU A 43 20.78 -0.20 45.55
CA GLU A 43 21.72 0.92 45.40
C GLU A 43 22.07 1.18 43.93
N LYS A 44 22.17 0.13 43.09
CA LYS A 44 22.33 0.30 41.62
C LYS A 44 21.05 0.84 40.98
N LYS A 45 19.84 0.43 41.42
CA LYS A 45 18.57 1.03 40.95
C LYS A 45 18.48 2.51 41.28
N LYS A 46 18.86 2.90 42.50
CA LYS A 46 18.88 4.28 43.00
C LYS A 46 19.87 5.16 42.22
N GLN A 47 21.05 4.64 41.90
CA GLN A 47 22.02 5.31 41.02
C GLN A 47 21.49 5.45 39.57
N LEU A 48 20.89 4.39 39.01
CA LEU A 48 20.31 4.43 37.66
C LEU A 48 19.15 5.43 37.56
N ARG A 49 18.22 5.46 38.52
CA ARG A 49 17.13 6.46 38.56
C ARG A 49 17.66 7.90 38.63
N LYS A 50 18.71 8.15 39.43
CA LYS A 50 19.35 9.48 39.48
C LYS A 50 20.01 9.87 38.15
N LYS A 51 20.64 8.92 37.45
CA LYS A 51 21.17 9.12 36.09
C LYS A 51 20.05 9.42 35.08
N GLU A 52 18.93 8.68 35.17
CA GLU A 52 17.75 8.86 34.33
C GLU A 52 17.14 10.27 34.50
N GLU A 53 16.96 10.73 35.75
CA GLU A 53 16.45 12.07 36.08
C GLU A 53 17.35 13.17 35.51
N GLN A 54 18.68 13.02 35.63
CA GLN A 54 19.65 13.96 35.05
C GLN A 54 19.58 13.99 33.51
N LEU A 55 19.43 12.83 32.87
CA LEU A 55 19.27 12.76 31.41
C LEU A 55 17.93 13.35 30.94
N ARG A 56 16.83 13.12 31.66
CA ARG A 56 15.52 13.74 31.37
C ARG A 56 15.59 15.27 31.46
N LYS A 57 16.21 15.83 32.51
CA LYS A 57 16.43 17.29 32.64
C LYS A 57 17.32 17.86 31.54
N LYS A 58 18.40 17.16 31.14
CA LYS A 58 19.23 17.59 30.00
C LYS A 58 18.45 17.57 28.67
N LYS A 59 17.62 16.54 28.45
CA LYS A 59 16.75 16.43 27.27
C LYS A 59 15.72 17.55 27.20
N GLU A 60 15.20 18.00 28.34
CA GLU A 60 14.27 19.12 28.46
C GLU A 60 14.96 20.44 28.07
N GLN A 61 16.12 20.75 28.67
CA GLN A 61 16.92 21.93 28.33
C GLN A 61 17.24 22.03 26.83
N LEU A 62 17.71 20.94 26.20
CA LEU A 62 18.00 20.89 24.76
C LEU A 62 16.74 21.12 23.88
N ARG A 63 15.55 20.77 24.39
CA ARG A 63 14.27 21.01 23.70
C ARG A 63 13.82 22.47 23.85
N GLU A 64 14.05 23.11 25.00
CA GLU A 64 13.83 24.55 25.18
C GLU A 64 14.77 25.39 24.31
N GLU A 65 16.05 25.03 24.26
CA GLU A 65 17.08 25.66 23.42
C GLU A 65 16.72 25.56 21.93
N LYS A 66 16.33 24.36 21.46
CA LYS A 66 15.81 24.15 20.10
C LYS A 66 14.56 24.98 19.82
N LEU A 67 13.66 25.14 20.79
CA LEU A 67 12.45 25.96 20.65
C LEU A 67 12.78 27.46 20.56
N LEU A 68 13.84 27.93 21.23
CA LEU A 68 14.34 29.30 21.08
C LEU A 68 14.93 29.54 19.69
N LEU A 69 15.81 28.67 19.19
CA LEU A 69 16.36 28.80 17.83
C LEU A 69 15.27 28.73 16.74
N LEU A 70 14.24 27.90 16.92
CA LEU A 70 13.07 27.88 16.02
C LEU A 70 12.28 29.19 16.05
N LYS A 71 12.07 29.79 17.24
CA LYS A 71 11.43 31.11 17.37
C LYS A 71 12.28 32.23 16.75
N GLU A 72 13.60 32.12 16.79
CA GLU A 72 14.52 33.07 16.15
C GLU A 72 14.54 32.92 14.62
N LYS A 73 14.61 31.69 14.11
CA LYS A 73 14.51 31.42 12.67
C LYS A 73 13.19 31.94 12.07
N LEU A 74 12.08 31.82 12.81
CA LEU A 74 10.78 32.39 12.42
C LEU A 74 10.77 33.93 12.38
N LYS A 75 11.54 34.61 13.23
CA LYS A 75 11.74 36.07 13.15
C LYS A 75 12.59 36.44 11.94
N GLY A 76 13.69 35.72 11.70
CA GLY A 76 14.57 35.95 10.55
C GLY A 76 13.85 35.79 9.21
N ALA A 77 12.99 34.77 9.09
CA ALA A 77 12.19 34.51 7.89
C ALA A 77 11.16 35.60 7.55
N ALA A 78 10.82 36.48 8.49
CA ALA A 78 9.89 37.60 8.26
C ALA A 78 10.54 38.82 7.57
N ALA A 79 11.87 38.86 7.48
CA ALA A 79 12.65 39.96 6.88
C ALA A 79 13.29 39.53 5.54
N GLY A 80 12.48 39.39 4.49
CA GLY A 80 12.92 38.89 3.19
C GLY A 80 13.87 39.84 2.43
N PRO A 81 14.95 39.32 1.80
CA PRO A 81 15.85 40.12 0.95
C PRO A 81 15.31 40.31 -0.47
N GLY A 82 15.65 41.44 -1.10
CA GLY A 82 15.34 41.73 -2.51
C GLY A 82 16.19 40.94 -3.53
N PRO A 83 15.81 40.95 -4.81
CA PRO A 83 16.42 40.10 -5.84
C PRO A 83 17.81 40.58 -6.29
N GLY A 84 18.75 39.66 -6.52
CA GLY A 84 20.05 40.01 -7.10
C GLY A 84 21.07 38.87 -7.28
N SER A 85 21.23 38.43 -8.54
CA SER A 85 22.35 37.67 -9.10
C SER A 85 22.56 36.20 -8.66
N ALA A 86 23.23 35.44 -9.53
CA ALA A 86 23.58 34.03 -9.37
C ALA A 86 25.06 33.79 -9.74
N ALA A 87 25.70 32.82 -9.07
CA ALA A 87 27.00 32.25 -9.41
C ALA A 87 27.08 30.82 -8.81
N ALA A 88 27.98 29.97 -9.30
CA ALA A 88 28.00 28.53 -9.01
C ALA A 88 29.26 28.08 -8.25
N ALA A 89 29.21 26.87 -7.66
CA ALA A 89 30.26 25.84 -7.66
C ALA A 89 30.19 24.88 -6.44
N ASP A 90 29.92 23.62 -6.74
CA ASP A 90 30.38 22.35 -6.15
C ASP A 90 31.11 22.30 -4.79
N SER A 91 30.64 21.41 -3.92
CA SER A 91 31.49 20.49 -3.11
C SER A 91 30.64 19.33 -2.58
N ALA A 92 31.07 18.09 -2.80
CA ALA A 92 30.32 16.89 -2.41
C ALA A 92 31.04 16.09 -1.30
N ALA A 93 30.34 15.89 -0.18
CA ALA A 93 30.64 14.88 0.83
C ALA A 93 29.34 14.52 1.57
N GLY A 94 29.07 13.23 1.80
CA GLY A 94 27.77 12.77 2.30
C GLY A 94 27.59 12.90 3.82
N LEU A 95 26.35 13.21 4.25
CA LEU A 95 25.86 13.04 5.61
C LEU A 95 24.32 13.02 5.60
N GLU A 96 23.71 11.91 6.02
CA GLU A 96 22.25 11.74 6.04
C GLU A 96 21.53 12.61 7.09
N VAL A 97 20.20 12.48 7.09
CA VAL A 97 19.20 12.93 8.08
C VAL A 97 19.07 14.45 8.23
N GLY A 98 17.84 14.96 8.10
CA GLY A 98 17.51 16.38 8.24
C GLY A 98 17.48 17.12 6.90
N SER A 99 16.46 16.83 6.09
CA SER A 99 16.20 17.52 4.83
C SER A 99 15.83 19.00 5.07
N VAL A 100 16.81 19.89 4.86
CA VAL A 100 16.54 21.30 4.52
C VAL A 100 16.09 21.30 3.05
N GLY A 101 14.79 21.05 2.86
CA GLY A 101 14.27 20.69 1.54
C GLY A 101 14.50 21.77 0.47
N PRO A 102 14.88 21.39 -0.77
CA PRO A 102 14.75 22.27 -1.93
C PRO A 102 13.27 22.66 -2.15
N PRO A 103 12.95 23.63 -3.03
CA PRO A 103 11.56 23.90 -3.42
C PRO A 103 10.88 22.59 -3.81
N ALA A 104 9.70 22.33 -3.22
CA ALA A 104 9.06 21.03 -3.23
C ALA A 104 8.90 20.51 -4.67
N CYS A 105 9.69 19.49 -5.02
CA CYS A 105 9.80 19.00 -6.38
C CYS A 105 8.43 18.45 -6.83
N LYS A 106 7.82 19.07 -7.84
CA LYS A 106 6.51 18.65 -8.33
C LYS A 106 6.66 17.40 -9.17
N LEU A 107 6.32 16.26 -8.57
CA LEU A 107 6.37 14.96 -9.24
C LEU A 107 5.08 14.70 -10.02
N ARG A 108 5.20 13.99 -11.14
CA ARG A 108 4.11 13.35 -11.90
C ARG A 108 4.39 11.85 -11.99
N LEU A 109 3.36 11.04 -12.22
CA LEU A 109 3.56 9.63 -12.57
C LEU A 109 3.86 9.48 -14.06
N GLN A 110 4.95 8.78 -14.39
CA GLN A 110 5.25 8.25 -15.71
C GLN A 110 5.10 6.72 -15.69
N PRO A 111 4.29 6.10 -16.58
CA PRO A 111 4.24 4.65 -16.70
C PRO A 111 5.53 4.10 -17.31
N ASP A 112 5.99 2.94 -16.86
CA ASP A 112 7.09 2.23 -17.51
C ASP A 112 6.70 1.76 -18.93
N SER A 113 7.71 1.66 -19.78
CA SER A 113 7.60 1.26 -21.18
C SER A 113 7.38 -0.25 -21.39
N GLU A 114 7.83 -1.10 -20.46
CA GLU A 114 7.66 -2.56 -20.54
C GLU A 114 6.51 -3.06 -19.65
N ASN A 115 6.33 -2.49 -18.46
CA ASN A 115 5.27 -2.83 -17.51
C ASN A 115 4.31 -1.65 -17.23
N LYS A 116 3.09 -1.73 -17.76
CA LYS A 116 2.05 -0.68 -17.63
C LYS A 116 1.46 -0.49 -16.23
N ASP A 117 1.66 -1.45 -15.32
CA ASP A 117 1.23 -1.33 -13.93
C ASP A 117 2.32 -0.68 -13.04
N LEU A 118 3.53 -0.49 -13.56
CA LEU A 118 4.67 0.16 -12.90
C LEU A 118 4.77 1.62 -13.32
N PHE A 119 4.99 2.50 -12.35
CA PHE A 119 5.14 3.94 -12.55
C PHE A 119 6.38 4.46 -11.82
N PHE A 120 7.10 5.38 -12.45
CA PHE A 120 8.19 6.15 -11.84
C PHE A 120 7.78 7.61 -11.62
N PHE A 121 8.47 8.29 -10.70
CA PHE A 121 8.16 9.66 -10.32
C PHE A 121 9.05 10.65 -11.07
N GLU A 122 8.51 11.33 -12.08
CA GLU A 122 9.22 12.37 -12.83
C GLU A 122 8.96 13.77 -12.25
N PRO A 123 9.98 14.62 -12.07
CA PRO A 123 9.80 16.06 -11.90
C PRO A 123 9.15 16.72 -13.13
N MET A 124 8.23 17.66 -12.92
CA MET A 124 7.56 18.38 -14.02
C MET A 124 8.38 19.53 -14.62
N ASP A 125 9.27 20.15 -13.83
CA ASP A 125 10.03 21.34 -14.22
C ASP A 125 11.45 21.00 -14.70
N THR A 126 11.85 21.48 -15.88
CA THR A 126 13.23 21.28 -16.41
C THR A 126 14.29 22.03 -15.60
N ILE A 127 13.93 23.14 -14.95
CA ILE A 127 14.81 23.86 -14.00
C ILE A 127 15.03 23.00 -12.73
N SER A 128 14.07 22.14 -12.38
CA SER A 128 14.21 21.17 -11.29
C SER A 128 14.99 19.90 -11.67
N ALA A 129 15.64 19.84 -12.83
CA ALA A 129 16.54 18.73 -13.19
C ALA A 129 17.68 18.52 -12.17
N ALA A 130 18.13 19.58 -11.50
CA ALA A 130 19.09 19.47 -10.40
C ALA A 130 18.51 18.80 -9.14
N ALA A 131 17.18 18.86 -8.94
CA ALA A 131 16.48 18.09 -7.90
C ALA A 131 16.11 16.67 -8.38
N ALA A 132 15.89 16.47 -9.68
CA ALA A 132 15.77 15.14 -10.30
C ALA A 132 17.03 14.29 -10.10
N ALA A 133 18.20 14.95 -10.06
CA ALA A 133 19.49 14.32 -9.76
C ALA A 133 19.67 13.93 -8.28
N SER A 134 18.67 14.13 -7.40
CA SER A 134 18.70 13.56 -6.04
C SER A 134 18.44 12.04 -6.09
N PRO A 135 19.27 11.20 -5.45
CA PRO A 135 19.08 9.74 -5.44
C PRO A 135 17.71 9.32 -4.92
N ASP A 136 17.22 10.04 -3.91
CA ASP A 136 15.96 9.76 -3.21
C ASP A 136 14.73 9.86 -4.11
N VAL A 137 14.72 10.76 -5.10
CA VAL A 137 13.59 10.92 -6.05
C VAL A 137 13.73 9.95 -7.23
N SER A 138 14.95 9.85 -7.79
CA SER A 138 15.27 9.00 -8.95
C SER A 138 15.00 7.50 -8.69
N SER A 139 14.93 7.09 -7.42
CA SER A 139 14.67 5.72 -6.99
C SER A 139 13.19 5.39 -6.71
N MET A 140 12.29 6.38 -6.63
CA MET A 140 10.89 6.14 -6.24
C MET A 140 10.07 5.48 -7.36
N PHE A 141 9.34 4.42 -7.02
CA PHE A 141 8.40 3.72 -7.90
C PHE A 141 7.06 3.46 -7.23
N PHE A 142 6.01 3.36 -8.02
CA PHE A 142 4.65 3.00 -7.61
C PHE A 142 4.12 1.86 -8.49
N LEU A 143 3.43 0.89 -7.90
CA LEU A 143 2.82 -0.25 -8.59
C LEU A 143 1.31 -0.25 -8.34
N ASP A 144 0.54 -0.11 -9.42
CA ASP A 144 -0.93 -0.11 -9.41
C ASP A 144 -1.48 -1.19 -10.35
N PRO A 145 -1.45 -2.47 -9.96
CA PRO A 145 -1.92 -3.56 -10.81
C PRO A 145 -3.37 -3.37 -11.24
N GLU A 146 -3.62 -3.41 -12.55
CA GLU A 146 -4.88 -3.12 -13.25
C GLU A 146 -5.31 -1.62 -13.22
N GLY A 147 -4.41 -0.72 -12.82
CA GLY A 147 -4.65 0.73 -12.73
C GLY A 147 -5.81 1.10 -11.81
N ARG A 148 -6.00 0.39 -10.69
CA ARG A 148 -7.17 0.52 -9.81
C ARG A 148 -7.10 1.75 -8.93
N GLN A 149 -5.98 1.95 -8.23
CA GLN A 149 -5.81 3.02 -7.25
C GLN A 149 -5.74 4.39 -7.94
N THR A 150 -5.04 4.45 -9.08
CA THR A 150 -4.97 5.62 -9.96
C THR A 150 -6.35 6.01 -10.48
N ARG A 151 -7.19 5.04 -10.85
CA ARG A 151 -8.56 5.28 -11.33
C ARG A 151 -9.48 5.79 -10.21
N GLU A 152 -9.46 5.17 -9.03
CA GLU A 152 -10.23 5.66 -7.86
C GLU A 152 -9.80 7.08 -7.45
N LEU A 153 -8.51 7.41 -7.55
CA LEU A 153 -8.00 8.77 -7.34
C LEU A 153 -8.48 9.75 -8.42
N GLN A 154 -8.36 9.40 -9.71
CA GLN A 154 -8.81 10.25 -10.82
C GLN A 154 -10.33 10.52 -10.77
N ASP A 155 -11.13 9.52 -10.42
CA ASP A 155 -12.58 9.68 -10.18
C ASP A 155 -12.87 10.67 -9.03
N TRP A 156 -12.11 10.60 -7.93
CA TRP A 156 -12.24 11.56 -6.83
C TRP A 156 -11.80 12.97 -7.23
N LEU A 157 -10.68 13.11 -7.96
CA LEU A 157 -10.16 14.38 -8.43
C LEU A 157 -11.16 15.09 -9.36
N GLY A 158 -11.74 14.36 -10.32
CA GLY A 158 -12.82 14.89 -11.17
C GLY A 158 -14.03 15.37 -10.37
N LEU A 159 -14.44 14.63 -9.34
CA LEU A 159 -15.54 15.03 -8.44
C LEU A 159 -15.21 16.24 -7.55
N ALA A 160 -13.96 16.34 -7.07
CA ALA A 160 -13.47 17.47 -6.30
C ALA A 160 -13.48 18.75 -7.15
N MET A 161 -12.97 18.66 -8.39
CA MET A 161 -12.97 19.73 -9.37
C MET A 161 -14.39 20.18 -9.77
N VAL A 162 -15.31 19.23 -9.97
CA VAL A 162 -16.73 19.53 -10.23
C VAL A 162 -17.38 20.23 -9.03
N SER A 163 -17.08 19.80 -7.80
CA SER A 163 -17.63 20.44 -6.59
C SER A 163 -17.12 21.86 -6.43
N HIS A 164 -15.81 22.08 -6.61
CA HIS A 164 -15.16 23.39 -6.62
C HIS A 164 -15.80 24.35 -7.62
N ARG A 165 -15.93 23.95 -8.90
CA ARG A 165 -16.59 24.74 -9.96
C ARG A 165 -18.04 25.13 -9.65
N HIS A 166 -18.74 24.37 -8.80
CA HIS A 166 -20.13 24.63 -8.41
C HIS A 166 -20.26 25.31 -7.03
N GLY A 167 -19.15 25.75 -6.41
CA GLY A 167 -19.16 26.37 -5.09
C GLY A 167 -19.52 25.42 -3.93
N LYS A 168 -19.37 24.10 -4.12
CA LYS A 168 -19.82 23.06 -3.17
C LYS A 168 -18.64 22.47 -2.38
N PRO A 169 -18.80 22.17 -1.07
CA PRO A 169 -17.79 21.47 -0.29
C PRO A 169 -17.35 20.16 -0.95
N ILE A 170 -16.06 19.87 -0.88
CA ILE A 170 -15.44 18.68 -1.47
C ILE A 170 -15.54 17.53 -0.46
N LEU A 171 -16.04 16.36 -0.90
CA LEU A 171 -16.12 15.18 -0.03
C LEU A 171 -14.71 14.70 0.34
N PRO A 172 -14.38 14.55 1.64
CA PRO A 172 -13.05 14.13 2.09
C PRO A 172 -12.72 12.70 1.65
N LEU A 173 -11.49 12.46 1.23
CA LEU A 173 -10.97 11.13 0.88
C LEU A 173 -10.33 10.46 2.11
N PHE A 174 -10.78 9.26 2.44
CA PHE A 174 -10.18 8.40 3.45
C PHE A 174 -9.44 7.26 2.75
N ILE A 175 -8.13 7.17 2.96
CA ILE A 175 -7.30 6.11 2.37
C ILE A 175 -7.17 4.99 3.40
N ASN A 176 -7.67 3.80 3.06
CA ASN A 176 -8.02 2.73 3.99
C ASN A 176 -7.14 1.47 3.82
N GLY A 177 -7.08 0.63 4.85
CA GLY A 177 -6.39 -0.67 4.85
C GLY A 177 -5.38 -0.86 5.98
N GLN A 178 -4.73 -2.03 6.02
CA GLN A 178 -3.94 -2.54 7.16
C GLN A 178 -2.73 -1.71 7.59
N VAL A 179 -2.21 -2.02 8.78
CA VAL A 179 -0.92 -1.55 9.30
C VAL A 179 0.20 -1.83 8.29
N LYS A 180 1.12 -0.86 8.11
CA LYS A 180 2.25 -0.86 7.13
C LYS A 180 1.87 -1.26 5.68
N ASN A 181 0.75 -0.78 5.17
CA ASN A 181 0.25 -1.05 3.80
C ASN A 181 0.52 0.05 2.76
N GLY A 182 1.29 1.07 3.10
CA GLY A 182 1.58 2.20 2.20
C GLY A 182 0.57 3.35 2.23
N LYS A 183 -0.39 3.39 3.17
CA LYS A 183 -1.32 4.53 3.37
C LYS A 183 -0.63 5.89 3.29
N SER A 184 0.39 6.12 4.11
CA SER A 184 1.14 7.40 4.16
C SER A 184 1.86 7.72 2.85
N TYR A 185 2.37 6.72 2.15
CA TYR A 185 3.02 6.88 0.84
C TYR A 185 2.00 7.25 -0.25
N MET A 186 0.84 6.59 -0.23
CA MET A 186 -0.30 6.91 -1.10
C MET A 186 -0.80 8.34 -0.86
N LEU A 187 -0.92 8.76 0.40
CA LEU A 187 -1.36 10.12 0.76
C LEU A 187 -0.35 11.20 0.33
N ASN A 188 0.93 11.02 0.70
CA ASN A 188 1.92 12.08 0.56
C ASN A 188 2.54 12.16 -0.83
N GLU A 189 2.80 11.02 -1.50
CA GLU A 189 3.58 11.00 -2.74
C GLU A 189 2.71 10.64 -3.95
N VAL A 190 1.96 9.53 -3.90
CA VAL A 190 1.17 9.05 -5.05
C VAL A 190 0.01 10.00 -5.38
N LEU A 191 -0.80 10.41 -4.39
CA LEU A 191 -1.94 11.30 -4.64
C LEU A 191 -1.50 12.64 -5.28
N PRO A 192 -0.45 13.34 -4.79
CA PRO A 192 0.06 14.52 -5.49
C PRO A 192 0.58 14.24 -6.89
N ALA A 193 1.30 13.13 -7.13
CA ALA A 193 1.77 12.77 -8.45
C ALA A 193 0.61 12.47 -9.43
N VAL A 194 -0.42 11.74 -8.99
CA VAL A 194 -1.65 11.48 -9.77
C VAL A 194 -2.43 12.78 -10.02
N ALA A 195 -2.52 13.68 -9.04
CA ALA A 195 -3.21 14.96 -9.19
C ALA A 195 -2.48 15.91 -10.16
N ASN A 196 -1.15 15.97 -10.10
CA ASN A 196 -0.33 16.70 -11.05
C ASN A 196 -0.49 16.14 -12.47
N THR A 197 -0.39 14.82 -12.66
CA THR A 197 -0.70 14.19 -13.97
C THR A 197 -2.13 14.53 -14.42
N TYR A 198 -3.13 14.41 -13.54
CA TYR A 198 -4.55 14.62 -13.91
C TYR A 198 -4.87 16.07 -14.33
N TYR A 199 -4.38 17.07 -13.59
CA TYR A 199 -4.68 18.47 -13.91
C TYR A 199 -3.72 19.09 -14.95
N CYS A 200 -2.46 18.66 -15.00
CA CYS A 200 -1.44 19.29 -15.85
C CYS A 200 -1.21 18.55 -17.19
N SER A 201 -1.52 17.26 -17.32
CA SER A 201 -1.34 16.52 -18.59
C SER A 201 -2.42 16.78 -19.66
N GLY A 202 -3.34 17.72 -19.42
CA GLY A 202 -4.17 18.31 -20.48
C GLY A 202 -5.11 17.35 -21.21
N GLY A 203 -5.90 16.55 -20.47
CA GLY A 203 -6.83 15.56 -21.02
C GLY A 203 -7.71 16.10 -22.17
N SER A 204 -7.79 15.30 -23.25
CA SER A 204 -8.30 15.68 -24.59
C SER A 204 -9.64 16.41 -24.60
N ASP A 205 -10.54 16.02 -23.71
CA ASP A 205 -11.96 16.39 -23.79
C ASP A 205 -12.22 17.83 -23.33
N TRP A 206 -11.27 18.45 -22.62
CA TRP A 206 -11.46 19.72 -21.91
C TRP A 206 -10.61 20.90 -22.42
N GLN A 207 -9.73 20.69 -23.41
CA GLN A 207 -8.95 21.78 -24.02
C GLN A 207 -9.82 22.80 -24.80
N ASN A 208 -11.06 22.44 -25.15
CA ASN A 208 -12.03 23.26 -25.88
C ASN A 208 -12.45 24.57 -25.18
N ALA A 209 -11.95 24.85 -23.97
CA ALA A 209 -12.21 26.09 -23.22
C ALA A 209 -10.97 27.01 -23.05
N GLY A 210 -9.81 26.65 -23.62
CA GLY A 210 -8.63 27.54 -23.73
C GLY A 210 -7.87 27.92 -22.44
N ALA A 211 -8.40 27.59 -21.26
CA ALA A 211 -7.74 27.86 -19.98
C ALA A 211 -7.02 26.61 -19.45
N ALA A 212 -5.69 26.67 -19.37
CA ALA A 212 -4.93 25.73 -18.54
C ALA A 212 -5.34 25.90 -17.07
N LEU A 213 -5.47 24.78 -16.35
CA LEU A 213 -5.92 24.81 -14.96
C LEU A 213 -4.76 25.26 -14.05
N PRO A 214 -4.99 26.16 -13.08
CA PRO A 214 -3.97 26.55 -12.13
C PRO A 214 -3.62 25.35 -11.23
N GLU A 215 -2.31 25.10 -11.10
CA GLU A 215 -1.79 23.91 -10.45
C GLU A 215 -2.22 23.80 -8.98
N PRO A 216 -2.50 22.57 -8.49
CA PRO A 216 -2.94 22.36 -7.11
C PRO A 216 -1.81 22.56 -6.08
N ASN A 217 -2.21 22.95 -4.86
CA ASN A 217 -1.32 23.01 -3.70
C ASN A 217 -1.46 21.75 -2.83
N PHE A 218 -0.38 21.28 -2.20
CA PHE A 218 -0.39 20.11 -1.32
C PHE A 218 0.20 20.44 0.05
N LEU A 219 -0.65 20.53 1.07
CA LEU A 219 -0.24 20.86 2.43
C LEU A 219 -0.21 19.58 3.27
N ARG A 220 0.98 19.15 3.67
CA ARG A 220 1.22 17.89 4.41
C ARG A 220 1.28 18.16 5.91
N VAL A 221 0.53 17.38 6.70
CA VAL A 221 0.54 17.42 8.17
C VAL A 221 0.56 15.99 8.70
N ASN A 222 1.47 15.69 9.64
CA ASN A 222 1.47 14.42 10.38
C ASN A 222 0.98 14.66 11.81
N CYS A 223 -0.21 14.17 12.14
CA CYS A 223 -0.84 14.43 13.42
C CYS A 223 -0.24 13.64 14.60
N LEU A 224 0.72 12.73 14.40
CA LEU A 224 1.47 12.12 15.52
C LEU A 224 2.23 13.18 16.31
N GLY A 225 2.87 14.12 15.61
CA GLY A 225 3.71 15.18 16.18
C GLY A 225 2.94 16.30 16.89
N CYS A 226 1.62 16.39 16.72
CA CYS A 226 0.79 17.38 17.41
C CYS A 226 0.72 17.08 18.92
N GLU A 227 1.00 18.07 19.77
CA GLU A 227 0.97 17.91 21.22
C GLU A 227 -0.46 17.66 21.73
N ARG A 228 -0.61 16.81 22.76
CA ARG A 228 -1.92 16.43 23.33
C ARG A 228 -2.05 16.69 24.84
N LEU A 229 -0.97 17.13 25.49
CA LEU A 229 -0.92 17.33 26.94
C LEU A 229 -1.77 18.54 27.37
N SER A 230 -1.75 19.61 26.59
CA SER A 230 -2.60 20.81 26.75
C SER A 230 -4.02 20.63 26.18
N GLY A 231 -4.53 19.39 26.16
CA GLY A 231 -5.85 19.02 25.66
C GLY A 231 -6.12 19.39 24.20
N ILE A 232 -7.40 19.54 23.86
CA ILE A 232 -7.84 19.87 22.49
C ILE A 232 -7.28 21.22 22.02
N GLY A 233 -7.17 22.19 22.92
CA GLY A 233 -6.63 23.52 22.63
C GLY A 233 -5.22 23.45 22.06
N GLY A 234 -4.29 22.81 22.79
CA GLY A 234 -2.91 22.62 22.34
C GLY A 234 -2.79 21.70 21.11
N PHE A 235 -3.64 20.69 20.99
CA PHE A 235 -3.65 19.83 19.80
C PHE A 235 -4.04 20.60 18.53
N LEU A 236 -5.09 21.43 18.59
CA LEU A 236 -5.52 22.26 17.47
C LEU A 236 -4.52 23.40 17.19
N GLU A 237 -3.81 23.90 18.20
CA GLU A 237 -2.71 24.86 18.03
C GLU A 237 -1.53 24.22 17.27
N ALA A 238 -1.06 23.06 17.72
CA ALA A 238 0.02 22.33 17.06
C ALA A 238 -0.36 21.93 15.61
N PHE A 239 -1.61 21.51 15.39
CA PHE A 239 -2.15 21.23 14.05
C PHE A 239 -2.16 22.48 13.15
N LEU A 240 -2.56 23.65 13.68
CA LEU A 240 -2.50 24.92 12.96
C LEU A 240 -1.06 25.36 12.66
N LEU A 241 -0.11 25.10 13.57
CA LEU A 241 1.31 25.40 13.34
C LEU A 241 1.91 24.55 12.21
N GLU A 242 1.61 23.25 12.16
CA GLU A 242 2.01 22.38 11.05
C GLU A 242 1.35 22.78 9.71
N LEU A 243 0.06 23.11 9.71
CA LEU A 243 -0.63 23.67 8.54
C LEU A 243 0.08 24.95 8.02
N LYS A 244 0.42 25.87 8.92
CA LYS A 244 1.16 27.10 8.59
C LYS A 244 2.59 26.82 8.09
N LEU A 245 3.28 25.84 8.67
CA LEU A 245 4.60 25.43 8.22
C LEU A 245 4.55 24.82 6.81
N SER A 246 3.54 23.99 6.51
CA SER A 246 3.36 23.46 5.17
C SER A 246 2.89 24.51 4.16
N ALA A 247 2.09 25.50 4.58
CA ALA A 247 1.77 26.65 3.75
C ALA A 247 3.00 27.48 3.42
N ALA A 248 3.92 27.70 4.38
CA ALA A 248 5.19 28.39 4.14
C ALA A 248 6.10 27.63 3.16
N LYS A 249 6.17 26.29 3.27
CA LYS A 249 6.88 25.43 2.30
C LYS A 249 6.28 25.51 0.89
N GLN A 250 4.96 25.66 0.77
CA GLN A 250 4.23 25.92 -0.48
C GLN A 250 4.21 27.41 -0.89
N GLN A 251 4.96 28.28 -0.21
CA GLN A 251 5.03 29.74 -0.45
C GLN A 251 3.68 30.49 -0.33
N LEU A 252 2.67 29.89 0.32
CA LEU A 252 1.32 30.43 0.51
C LEU A 252 1.28 31.46 1.65
N SER A 253 1.91 32.61 1.42
CA SER A 253 2.18 33.66 2.41
C SER A 253 0.96 34.09 3.24
N ALA A 254 -0.21 34.25 2.62
CA ALA A 254 -1.44 34.66 3.31
C ALA A 254 -1.92 33.64 4.37
N ALA A 255 -1.88 32.35 4.04
CA ALA A 255 -2.25 31.24 4.91
C ALA A 255 -1.14 30.97 5.96
N ALA A 256 0.12 31.01 5.56
CA ALA A 256 1.27 30.95 6.48
C ALA A 256 1.25 32.09 7.52
N SER A 257 0.69 33.25 7.17
CA SER A 257 0.51 34.43 8.05
C SER A 257 -0.79 34.40 8.86
N THR A 258 -1.43 33.24 9.05
CA THR A 258 -2.65 33.14 9.88
C THR A 258 -2.31 33.37 11.36
N PRO A 259 -3.01 34.28 12.08
CA PRO A 259 -2.81 34.48 13.52
C PRO A 259 -3.10 33.22 14.34
N VAL A 260 -2.30 32.98 15.38
CA VAL A 260 -2.54 31.94 16.38
C VAL A 260 -3.15 32.61 17.62
N PRO A 261 -4.35 32.21 18.07
CA PRO A 261 -4.98 32.78 19.27
C PRO A 261 -4.17 32.54 20.55
N SER A 262 -3.79 33.61 21.24
CA SER A 262 -2.99 33.55 22.48
C SER A 262 -3.71 32.95 23.71
N ASN A 263 -5.01 32.66 23.61
CA ASN A 263 -5.79 32.09 24.71
C ASN A 263 -5.95 30.56 24.64
N CYS A 264 -5.38 29.91 23.62
CA CYS A 264 -5.38 28.45 23.40
C CYS A 264 -6.76 27.76 23.46
N THR A 265 -7.87 28.50 23.42
CA THR A 265 -9.21 27.92 23.59
C THR A 265 -9.61 27.09 22.38
N THR A 266 -10.19 25.92 22.60
CA THR A 266 -10.65 24.98 21.57
C THR A 266 -11.44 25.67 20.45
N ARG A 267 -12.36 26.56 20.81
CA ARG A 267 -13.20 27.31 19.86
C ARG A 267 -12.41 28.34 19.05
N ALA A 268 -11.45 29.04 19.65
CA ALA A 268 -10.62 30.01 18.95
C ALA A 268 -9.66 29.31 17.97
N MET A 269 -9.05 28.18 18.37
CA MET A 269 -8.20 27.38 17.48
C MET A 269 -8.99 26.79 16.31
N ALA A 270 -10.18 26.24 16.56
CA ALA A 270 -11.08 25.76 15.50
C ALA A 270 -11.53 26.89 14.53
N TYR A 271 -11.65 28.13 15.00
CA TYR A 271 -11.89 29.30 14.15
C TYR A 271 -10.64 29.69 13.35
N ALA A 272 -9.46 29.70 13.97
CA ALA A 272 -8.20 30.02 13.30
C ALA A 272 -7.83 29.01 12.20
N ILE A 273 -8.18 27.72 12.36
CA ILE A 273 -8.03 26.70 11.31
C ILE A 273 -9.00 26.97 10.13
N ARG A 274 -10.23 27.46 10.37
CA ARG A 274 -11.10 27.92 9.27
C ARG A 274 -10.55 29.17 8.60
N ASN A 275 -10.06 30.14 9.36
CA ASN A 275 -9.43 31.35 8.82
C ASN A 275 -8.19 31.03 7.96
N PHE A 276 -7.41 30.02 8.35
CA PHE A 276 -6.32 29.47 7.55
C PHE A 276 -6.81 28.92 6.20
N MET A 277 -7.89 28.12 6.19
CA MET A 277 -8.48 27.57 4.96
C MET A 277 -9.09 28.66 4.06
N GLU A 278 -9.70 29.68 4.66
CA GLU A 278 -10.25 30.86 3.95
C GLU A 278 -9.16 31.70 3.25
N ARG A 279 -7.92 31.66 3.77
CA ARG A 279 -6.73 32.36 3.23
C ARG A 279 -5.97 31.60 2.15
N LEU A 280 -6.36 30.35 1.83
CA LEU A 280 -5.77 29.59 0.74
C LEU A 280 -6.21 30.16 -0.63
N PRO A 281 -5.39 30.09 -1.69
CA PRO A 281 -5.76 30.60 -3.01
C PRO A 281 -7.03 29.94 -3.55
N GLN A 282 -8.01 30.77 -3.92
CA GLN A 282 -9.35 30.34 -4.34
C GLN A 282 -9.45 29.97 -5.83
N ASP A 283 -8.39 30.26 -6.60
CA ASP A 283 -8.30 29.99 -8.04
C ASP A 283 -8.07 28.50 -8.36
N ARG A 284 -7.62 27.73 -7.37
CA ARG A 284 -7.11 26.35 -7.50
C ARG A 284 -7.57 25.45 -6.37
N LEU A 285 -7.33 24.15 -6.52
CA LEU A 285 -7.54 23.18 -5.44
C LEU A 285 -6.35 23.17 -4.47
N ASN A 286 -6.67 23.15 -3.18
CA ASN A 286 -5.71 23.06 -2.07
C ASN A 286 -5.97 21.76 -1.31
N PHE A 287 -5.07 20.79 -1.46
CA PHE A 287 -5.17 19.50 -0.81
C PHE A 287 -4.56 19.57 0.59
N LEU A 288 -5.36 19.30 1.62
CA LEU A 288 -4.90 19.08 2.98
C LEU A 288 -4.67 17.57 3.16
N LEU A 289 -3.39 17.19 3.23
CA LEU A 289 -2.92 15.81 3.33
C LEU A 289 -2.62 15.52 4.80
N ILE A 290 -3.59 14.92 5.48
CA ILE A 290 -3.56 14.73 6.95
C ILE A 290 -3.26 13.28 7.29
N ASP A 291 -2.02 13.02 7.68
CA ASP A 291 -1.58 11.71 8.12
C ASP A 291 -1.84 11.50 9.62
N GLU A 292 -2.06 10.24 10.00
CA GLU A 292 -2.28 9.80 11.38
C GLU A 292 -3.46 10.51 12.09
N ALA A 293 -4.55 10.70 11.33
CA ALA A 293 -5.75 11.45 11.70
C ALA A 293 -6.57 10.82 12.86
N GLN A 294 -6.32 9.57 13.26
CA GLN A 294 -6.86 9.05 14.54
C GLN A 294 -6.39 9.86 15.74
N SER A 295 -5.25 10.56 15.62
CA SER A 295 -4.67 11.41 16.66
C SER A 295 -5.61 12.47 17.20
N PHE A 296 -6.59 12.93 16.41
CA PHE A 296 -7.66 13.84 16.83
C PHE A 296 -8.48 13.26 18.00
N TYR A 297 -8.60 11.93 18.12
CA TYR A 297 -9.44 11.26 19.11
C TYR A 297 -8.65 10.61 20.26
N LEU A 298 -7.31 10.62 20.19
CA LEU A 298 -6.44 10.06 21.22
C LEU A 298 -6.15 11.11 22.31
N MET A 299 -7.20 11.70 22.87
CA MET A 299 -7.13 12.71 23.94
C MET A 299 -7.06 12.03 25.32
N PRO A 300 -5.91 11.99 26.01
CA PRO A 300 -5.81 11.42 27.36
C PRO A 300 -6.48 12.36 28.36
N ARG A 301 -7.06 11.82 29.45
CA ARG A 301 -7.46 12.66 30.58
C ARG A 301 -6.22 13.33 31.21
N PRO A 302 -6.30 14.62 31.60
CA PRO A 302 -5.25 15.25 32.39
C PRO A 302 -5.14 14.54 33.75
N VAL A 303 -3.91 14.12 34.09
CA VAL A 303 -3.62 13.44 35.36
C VAL A 303 -3.22 14.49 36.40
N SER A 304 -3.97 14.58 37.49
CA SER A 304 -3.60 15.43 38.62
C SER A 304 -2.55 14.72 39.48
N GLY A 305 -1.27 14.94 39.16
CA GLY A 305 -0.12 14.44 39.92
C GLY A 305 1.02 13.90 39.06
N ASP A 306 2.23 13.89 39.61
CA ASP A 306 3.49 13.58 38.93
C ASP A 306 3.70 12.07 38.63
N CYS A 307 2.82 11.49 37.82
CA CYS A 307 3.15 10.36 36.93
C CYS A 307 1.93 10.01 36.05
N PRO A 308 2.00 10.07 34.71
CA PRO A 308 0.96 9.50 33.86
C PRO A 308 1.06 7.95 33.92
N PRO A 309 0.01 7.23 34.36
CA PRO A 309 0.00 5.77 34.25
C PRO A 309 -0.04 5.37 32.77
N ARG A 310 0.64 4.27 32.40
CA ARG A 310 0.50 3.67 31.06
C ARG A 310 -0.97 3.32 30.83
N GLY A 311 -1.56 3.85 29.76
CA GLY A 311 -2.98 3.65 29.47
C GLY A 311 -3.92 4.55 30.28
N SER A 312 -3.56 5.83 30.47
CA SER A 312 -4.50 6.84 30.97
C SER A 312 -5.79 6.81 30.14
N PRO A 313 -6.98 6.77 30.79
CA PRO A 313 -8.24 6.65 30.07
C PRO A 313 -8.49 7.90 29.21
N LEU A 314 -9.16 7.71 28.08
CA LEU A 314 -9.54 8.81 27.19
C LEU A 314 -10.49 9.77 27.91
N ASP A 315 -10.38 11.04 27.55
CA ASP A 315 -11.34 12.07 27.93
C ASP A 315 -12.52 12.01 26.97
N VAL A 316 -13.65 11.47 27.46
CA VAL A 316 -14.84 11.21 26.64
C VAL A 316 -15.49 12.51 26.18
N ASP A 317 -15.51 13.54 27.03
CA ASP A 317 -16.10 14.84 26.70
C ASP A 317 -15.22 15.58 25.69
N ALA A 318 -13.89 15.49 25.82
CA ALA A 318 -12.96 16.01 24.82
C ALA A 318 -13.08 15.30 23.47
N VAL A 319 -13.23 13.96 23.48
CA VAL A 319 -13.50 13.16 22.26
C VAL A 319 -14.85 13.54 21.62
N LEU A 320 -15.88 13.84 22.42
CA LEU A 320 -17.16 14.34 21.91
C LEU A 320 -17.07 15.78 21.34
N GLU A 321 -16.27 16.66 21.93
CA GLU A 321 -16.03 18.00 21.38
C GLU A 321 -15.23 17.94 20.07
N ILE A 322 -14.11 17.22 20.01
CA ILE A 322 -13.30 17.15 18.79
C ILE A 322 -14.02 16.42 17.63
N ARG A 323 -14.88 15.42 17.90
CA ARG A 323 -15.78 14.84 16.87
C ARG A 323 -16.68 15.91 16.23
N ARG A 324 -17.21 16.86 17.01
CA ARG A 324 -18.04 17.98 16.48
C ARG A 324 -17.18 18.94 15.65
N ILE A 325 -15.98 19.27 16.11
CA ILE A 325 -15.07 20.21 15.44
C ILE A 325 -14.56 19.65 14.12
N LEU A 326 -14.04 18.42 14.12
CA LEU A 326 -13.51 17.79 12.91
C LEU A 326 -14.63 17.55 11.87
N LYS A 327 -15.86 17.25 12.30
CA LYS A 327 -17.03 17.22 11.40
C LYS A 327 -17.22 18.56 10.68
N VAL A 328 -17.21 19.68 11.42
CA VAL A 328 -17.35 21.03 10.85
C VAL A 328 -16.18 21.35 9.92
N LEU A 329 -14.94 21.04 10.32
CA LEU A 329 -13.76 21.27 9.46
C LEU A 329 -13.83 20.48 8.14
N LEU A 330 -14.31 19.23 8.16
CA LEU A 330 -14.40 18.38 6.97
C LEU A 330 -15.61 18.69 6.07
N LEU A 331 -16.77 19.03 6.63
CA LEU A 331 -18.01 19.21 5.86
C LEU A 331 -18.30 20.67 5.49
N ASP A 332 -17.91 21.62 6.35
CA ASP A 332 -18.08 23.06 6.12
C ASP A 332 -16.77 23.70 5.61
N SER A 333 -15.90 22.90 4.99
CA SER A 333 -14.68 23.37 4.32
C SER A 333 -14.99 24.25 3.11
N PRO A 334 -14.19 25.30 2.83
CA PRO A 334 -14.31 26.07 1.59
C PRO A 334 -14.17 25.17 0.36
N HIS A 335 -14.89 25.49 -0.71
CA HIS A 335 -14.95 24.65 -1.92
C HIS A 335 -13.65 24.65 -2.76
N TRP A 336 -12.60 25.36 -2.34
CA TRP A 336 -11.23 25.27 -2.87
C TRP A 336 -10.30 24.40 -1.99
N VAL A 337 -10.83 23.76 -0.95
CA VAL A 337 -10.08 22.92 0.00
C VAL A 337 -10.57 21.48 -0.06
N ALA A 338 -9.65 20.55 -0.32
CA ALA A 338 -9.91 19.11 -0.42
C ALA A 338 -9.12 18.36 0.65
N TRP A 339 -9.80 17.63 1.53
CA TRP A 339 -9.12 16.83 2.56
C TRP A 339 -8.86 15.40 2.05
N ALA A 340 -7.64 14.92 2.23
CA ALA A 340 -7.29 13.50 2.13
C ALA A 340 -6.64 13.06 3.44
N VAL A 341 -7.08 11.92 4.00
CA VAL A 341 -6.73 11.50 5.35
C VAL A 341 -6.34 10.02 5.43
N THR A 342 -5.38 9.72 6.29
CA THR A 342 -4.91 8.38 6.66
C THR A 342 -4.83 8.23 8.17
N GLY A 343 -4.66 6.99 8.64
CA GLY A 343 -4.19 6.72 10.00
C GLY A 343 -3.77 5.28 10.18
N SER A 344 -2.71 5.01 10.94
CA SER A 344 -2.28 3.63 11.22
C SER A 344 -3.35 2.87 12.02
N SER A 345 -4.03 3.54 12.96
CA SER A 345 -5.16 2.99 13.75
C SER A 345 -6.51 3.24 13.06
N MET A 346 -6.73 2.60 11.91
CA MET A 346 -7.94 2.80 11.07
C MET A 346 -9.23 2.39 11.78
N ALA A 347 -9.24 1.40 12.68
CA ALA A 347 -10.45 0.99 13.39
C ALA A 347 -10.90 2.10 14.36
N THR A 348 -9.97 2.70 15.09
CA THR A 348 -10.21 3.85 15.98
C THR A 348 -10.67 5.08 15.19
N LEU A 349 -10.09 5.33 14.01
CA LEU A 349 -10.55 6.40 13.10
C LEU A 349 -12.00 6.16 12.65
N TRP A 350 -12.31 4.97 12.11
CA TRP A 350 -13.66 4.63 11.66
C TRP A 350 -14.69 4.61 12.80
N ALA A 351 -14.30 4.20 14.01
CA ALA A 351 -15.15 4.23 15.19
C ALA A 351 -15.62 5.66 15.51
N ASN A 352 -14.68 6.61 15.56
CA ASN A 352 -14.99 8.00 15.86
C ASN A 352 -15.75 8.71 14.73
N VAL A 353 -15.44 8.40 13.46
CA VAL A 353 -16.18 8.90 12.28
C VAL A 353 -17.62 8.40 12.25
N ALA A 354 -17.88 7.15 12.68
CA ALA A 354 -19.23 6.61 12.80
C ALA A 354 -19.99 7.15 14.03
N ALA A 355 -19.31 7.29 15.17
CA ALA A 355 -19.86 7.85 16.42
C ALA A 355 -19.87 9.40 16.45
N THR A 356 -19.81 10.05 15.29
CA THR A 356 -19.87 11.51 15.12
C THR A 356 -21.34 11.98 15.05
N PRO A 357 -21.78 13.01 15.82
CA PRO A 357 -23.19 13.41 15.92
C PRO A 357 -23.87 13.73 14.58
N THR A 358 -25.05 13.13 14.38
CA THR A 358 -25.83 13.11 13.12
C THR A 358 -26.74 14.33 12.94
N ASN A 359 -26.24 15.54 13.23
CA ASN A 359 -26.91 16.80 12.92
C ASN A 359 -27.02 16.96 11.39
N GLY A 360 -28.10 16.48 10.79
CA GLY A 360 -28.40 16.49 9.34
C GLY A 360 -27.54 15.55 8.48
N PHE A 361 -26.21 15.66 8.63
CA PHE A 361 -25.21 14.96 7.84
C PHE A 361 -24.40 14.01 8.74
N ALA A 362 -24.23 12.75 8.34
CA ALA A 362 -23.42 11.76 9.07
C ALA A 362 -22.04 11.61 8.39
N LEU A 363 -20.93 11.83 9.11
CA LEU A 363 -19.59 11.84 8.50
C LEU A 363 -19.24 10.49 7.81
N ILE A 364 -19.66 9.37 8.41
CA ILE A 364 -19.59 8.02 7.84
C ILE A 364 -20.41 7.82 6.53
N MET A 365 -21.23 8.80 6.13
CA MET A 365 -21.99 8.81 4.86
C MET A 365 -21.52 9.92 3.89
N HIS A 366 -20.69 10.86 4.33
CA HIS A 366 -20.25 12.02 3.54
C HIS A 366 -18.72 12.05 3.40
N HIS A 367 -18.18 10.98 2.84
CA HIS A 367 -16.76 10.85 2.50
C HIS A 367 -16.58 9.94 1.27
N ARG A 368 -15.38 9.92 0.72
CA ARG A 368 -14.92 8.99 -0.33
C ARG A 368 -13.86 8.06 0.28
N ARG A 369 -13.71 6.86 -0.27
CA ARG A 369 -12.73 5.86 0.20
C ARG A 369 -11.88 5.40 -0.97
N LEU A 370 -10.57 5.33 -0.74
CA LEU A 370 -9.61 4.56 -1.53
C LEU A 370 -9.23 3.36 -0.67
N ASN A 371 -9.57 2.14 -1.07
CA ASN A 371 -9.29 0.94 -0.28
C ASN A 371 -8.04 0.26 -0.81
N LEU A 372 -6.92 0.38 -0.09
CA LEU A 372 -5.69 -0.31 -0.48
C LEU A 372 -5.82 -1.81 -0.18
N SER A 373 -5.39 -2.63 -1.14
CA SER A 373 -5.45 -4.09 -1.04
C SER A 373 -4.54 -4.63 0.08
N PRO A 374 -4.98 -5.65 0.83
CA PRO A 374 -4.22 -6.27 1.91
C PRO A 374 -3.14 -7.24 1.38
N THR A 375 -3.31 -7.68 0.14
CA THR A 375 -2.42 -8.60 -0.59
C THR A 375 -2.37 -8.21 -2.07
N VAL A 376 -1.33 -8.65 -2.78
CA VAL A 376 -1.17 -8.57 -4.24
C VAL A 376 -0.80 -9.93 -4.83
N PRO A 377 -0.97 -10.15 -6.16
CA PRO A 377 -0.42 -11.31 -6.86
C PRO A 377 1.12 -11.40 -6.74
N ILE A 378 1.66 -12.61 -6.79
CA ILE A 378 3.09 -12.88 -6.55
C ILE A 378 4.01 -12.35 -7.65
N ASP A 379 3.53 -12.29 -8.89
CA ASP A 379 4.18 -11.66 -10.04
C ASP A 379 4.32 -10.14 -9.86
N VAL A 380 3.29 -9.47 -9.32
CA VAL A 380 3.37 -8.05 -8.95
C VAL A 380 4.37 -7.83 -7.80
N LEU A 381 4.40 -8.74 -6.83
CA LEU A 381 5.35 -8.69 -5.71
C LEU A 381 6.81 -8.93 -6.18
N GLN A 382 7.02 -9.77 -7.19
CA GLN A 382 8.33 -9.97 -7.83
C GLN A 382 8.80 -8.70 -8.57
N VAL A 383 7.91 -8.00 -9.29
CA VAL A 383 8.28 -6.70 -9.89
C VAL A 383 8.68 -5.69 -8.81
N ALA A 384 7.93 -5.62 -7.70
CA ALA A 384 8.31 -4.77 -6.56
C ALA A 384 9.67 -5.16 -5.98
N TRP A 385 9.96 -6.47 -5.89
CA TRP A 385 11.22 -6.99 -5.34
C TRP A 385 12.44 -6.65 -6.20
N GLU A 386 12.35 -6.71 -7.53
CA GLU A 386 13.45 -6.29 -8.39
C GLU A 386 13.75 -4.79 -8.25
N GLN A 387 12.73 -3.94 -8.11
CA GLN A 387 12.92 -2.51 -7.86
C GLN A 387 13.53 -2.26 -6.45
N LEU A 388 13.02 -2.93 -5.41
CA LEU A 388 13.56 -2.82 -4.04
C LEU A 388 15.02 -3.30 -3.95
N LYS A 389 15.40 -4.37 -4.66
CA LYS A 389 16.80 -4.81 -4.76
C LYS A 389 17.68 -3.81 -5.51
N ALA A 390 17.17 -3.17 -6.57
CA ALA A 390 17.91 -2.13 -7.28
C ALA A 390 18.17 -0.90 -6.39
N GLN A 391 17.18 -0.48 -5.58
CA GLN A 391 17.34 0.57 -4.57
C GLN A 391 18.37 0.18 -3.49
N ALA A 392 18.32 -1.07 -3.02
CA ALA A 392 19.15 -1.59 -1.95
C ALA A 392 20.53 -2.13 -2.39
N ALA A 393 20.93 -1.94 -3.65
CA ALA A 393 22.15 -2.52 -4.23
C ALA A 393 23.45 -2.09 -3.54
N THR A 394 23.42 -1.01 -2.75
CA THR A 394 24.55 -0.47 -1.97
C THR A 394 24.46 -0.76 -0.47
N TRP A 395 23.40 -1.42 0.00
CA TRP A 395 23.13 -1.62 1.43
C TRP A 395 24.03 -2.70 2.06
N ASN A 396 24.32 -2.54 3.35
CA ASN A 396 25.12 -3.47 4.13
C ASN A 396 24.51 -3.65 5.54
N PRO A 397 23.95 -4.84 5.88
CA PRO A 397 23.89 -6.06 5.06
C PRO A 397 23.01 -5.91 3.81
N ALA A 398 23.39 -6.60 2.73
CA ALA A 398 22.55 -6.72 1.54
C ALA A 398 21.22 -7.44 1.86
N LEU A 399 20.17 -7.17 1.09
CA LEU A 399 18.85 -7.80 1.29
C LEU A 399 18.92 -9.32 1.09
N PRO A 400 18.25 -10.15 1.92
CA PRO A 400 18.19 -11.59 1.71
C PRO A 400 17.24 -11.94 0.56
N ASP A 401 17.68 -12.79 -0.36
CA ASP A 401 16.87 -13.20 -1.53
C ASP A 401 15.50 -13.78 -1.13
N ASP A 402 15.37 -14.47 0.02
CA ASP A 402 14.11 -15.09 0.45
C ASP A 402 13.11 -14.14 1.10
N LEU A 403 13.48 -12.87 1.36
CA LEU A 403 12.60 -11.91 2.02
C LEU A 403 11.27 -11.71 1.29
N VAL A 404 11.26 -11.68 -0.04
CA VAL A 404 10.03 -11.55 -0.87
C VAL A 404 9.04 -12.70 -0.67
N TRP A 405 9.51 -13.90 -0.33
CA TRP A 405 8.65 -15.09 -0.11
C TRP A 405 8.28 -15.30 1.35
N GLN A 406 9.11 -14.83 2.29
CA GLN A 406 8.79 -14.85 3.72
C GLN A 406 7.79 -13.75 4.09
N SER A 407 7.90 -12.57 3.46
CA SER A 407 7.05 -11.40 3.74
C SER A 407 5.57 -11.68 3.44
N PRO A 408 4.63 -11.06 4.17
CA PRO A 408 3.25 -10.97 3.73
C PRO A 408 3.18 -10.40 2.30
N PRO A 409 2.31 -10.93 1.41
CA PRO A 409 2.37 -10.62 -0.02
C PRO A 409 1.76 -9.24 -0.33
N GLN A 410 2.41 -8.17 0.10
CA GLN A 410 1.97 -6.77 -0.04
C GLN A 410 3.19 -5.86 -0.22
N ILE A 411 3.17 -5.05 -1.29
CA ILE A 411 4.31 -4.24 -1.78
C ILE A 411 4.94 -3.36 -0.70
N ALA A 412 4.12 -2.62 0.05
CA ALA A 412 4.59 -1.68 1.05
C ALA A 412 4.98 -2.36 2.37
N THR A 413 4.41 -3.52 2.68
CA THR A 413 4.85 -4.35 3.81
C THR A 413 6.22 -4.99 3.52
N LEU A 414 6.47 -5.43 2.28
CA LEU A 414 7.79 -5.86 1.81
C LEU A 414 8.79 -4.70 1.84
N ALA A 415 8.45 -3.52 1.31
CA ALA A 415 9.31 -2.34 1.33
C ALA A 415 9.67 -1.90 2.77
N TYR A 416 8.70 -1.96 3.70
CA TYR A 416 8.94 -1.73 5.12
C TYR A 416 9.90 -2.78 5.72
N MET A 417 9.74 -4.06 5.38
CA MET A 417 10.67 -5.11 5.81
C MET A 417 12.08 -4.93 5.22
N CYS A 418 12.24 -4.39 4.01
CA CYS A 418 13.55 -3.98 3.50
C CYS A 418 14.19 -2.89 4.39
N GLN A 419 13.44 -1.84 4.73
CA GLN A 419 13.91 -0.75 5.59
C GLN A 419 14.27 -1.24 7.01
N GLU A 420 13.46 -2.14 7.57
CA GLU A 420 13.75 -2.78 8.85
C GLU A 420 15.00 -3.67 8.76
N TRP A 421 15.25 -4.42 7.67
CA TRP A 421 16.50 -5.17 7.49
C TRP A 421 17.74 -4.27 7.50
N SER A 422 17.68 -3.12 6.82
CA SER A 422 18.80 -2.15 6.80
C SER A 422 19.02 -1.45 8.14
N SER A 423 17.97 -1.35 8.98
CA SER A 423 17.99 -0.59 10.24
C SER A 423 18.24 -1.48 11.47
N ASN A 424 17.72 -2.70 11.46
CA ASN A 424 17.64 -3.58 12.61
C ASN A 424 18.72 -4.66 12.59
N ARG A 425 19.66 -4.56 13.54
CA ARG A 425 20.79 -5.49 13.69
C ARG A 425 20.49 -6.72 14.56
N THR A 426 19.22 -6.99 14.93
CA THR A 426 18.85 -8.16 15.77
C THR A 426 18.35 -9.37 14.99
N ALA A 427 17.94 -9.21 13.72
CA ALA A 427 17.60 -10.32 12.85
C ALA A 427 18.83 -10.76 12.04
N SER A 428 19.08 -12.07 11.99
CA SER A 428 20.16 -12.66 11.19
C SER A 428 19.66 -13.30 9.88
N THR A 429 18.35 -13.55 9.79
CA THR A 429 17.69 -14.11 8.61
C THR A 429 16.38 -13.38 8.27
N ALA A 430 15.92 -13.49 7.03
CA ALA A 430 14.62 -12.95 6.62
C ALA A 430 13.46 -13.56 7.43
N ALA A 431 13.53 -14.85 7.75
CA ALA A 431 12.50 -15.53 8.53
C ALA A 431 12.38 -14.94 9.96
N GLU A 432 13.51 -14.66 10.63
CA GLU A 432 13.53 -13.99 11.94
C GLU A 432 12.99 -12.58 11.87
N LEU A 433 13.41 -11.79 10.87
CA LEU A 433 12.93 -10.42 10.68
C LEU A 433 11.41 -10.41 10.48
N VAL A 434 10.91 -11.22 9.55
CA VAL A 434 9.48 -11.33 9.25
C VAL A 434 8.68 -11.74 10.49
N GLU A 435 9.18 -12.68 11.29
CA GLU A 435 8.49 -13.12 12.50
C GLU A 435 8.49 -12.04 13.60
N GLN A 436 9.61 -11.34 13.80
CA GLN A 436 9.72 -10.18 14.71
C GLN A 436 8.78 -9.03 14.28
N THR A 437 8.76 -8.67 13.00
CA THR A 437 7.89 -7.60 12.47
C THR A 437 6.41 -7.99 12.48
N ILE A 438 6.05 -9.22 12.13
CA ILE A 438 4.64 -9.68 12.17
C ILE A 438 4.13 -9.66 13.61
N THR A 439 4.85 -10.28 14.55
CA THR A 439 4.40 -10.42 15.94
C THR A 439 4.51 -9.13 16.74
N GLY A 440 5.66 -8.46 16.70
CA GLY A 440 5.96 -7.27 17.48
C GLY A 440 5.34 -5.97 16.94
N THR A 441 5.11 -5.88 15.62
CA THR A 441 4.62 -4.66 14.98
C THR A 441 3.23 -4.84 14.38
N LEU A 442 3.06 -5.66 13.33
CA LEU A 442 1.82 -5.70 12.54
C LEU A 442 0.62 -6.18 13.38
N ILE A 443 0.78 -7.31 14.05
CA ILE A 443 -0.24 -7.91 14.91
C ILE A 443 -0.49 -7.02 16.13
N HIS A 444 0.56 -6.55 16.80
CA HIS A 444 0.42 -5.73 18.01
C HIS A 444 -0.34 -4.41 17.74
N GLU A 445 0.02 -3.67 16.68
CA GLU A 445 -0.68 -2.44 16.29
C GLU A 445 -2.15 -2.71 15.91
N MET A 446 -2.40 -3.73 15.08
CA MET A 446 -3.78 -4.09 14.68
C MET A 446 -4.64 -4.50 15.88
N LEU A 447 -4.10 -5.30 16.79
CA LEU A 447 -4.80 -5.83 17.95
C LEU A 447 -5.13 -4.73 18.97
N MET A 448 -4.19 -3.81 19.22
CA MET A 448 -4.43 -2.63 20.06
C MET A 448 -5.54 -1.73 19.48
N ASP A 449 -5.48 -1.44 18.18
CA ASP A 449 -6.48 -0.60 17.48
C ASP A 449 -7.87 -1.25 17.47
N LEU A 450 -7.96 -2.52 17.07
CA LEU A 450 -9.22 -3.26 17.05
C LEU A 450 -9.83 -3.37 18.45
N ARG A 451 -9.05 -3.71 19.48
CA ARG A 451 -9.57 -3.77 20.85
C ARG A 451 -10.08 -2.40 21.33
N MET A 452 -9.42 -1.29 20.97
CA MET A 452 -9.89 0.05 21.31
C MET A 452 -11.20 0.37 20.59
N ALA A 453 -11.25 0.16 19.27
CA ALA A 453 -12.43 0.43 18.45
C ALA A 453 -13.65 -0.43 18.83
N LEU A 454 -13.43 -1.70 19.15
CA LEU A 454 -14.50 -2.64 19.51
C LEU A 454 -15.07 -2.41 20.91
N ARG A 455 -14.32 -1.82 21.85
CA ARG A 455 -14.89 -1.41 23.17
C ARG A 455 -15.98 -0.36 23.03
N GLU A 456 -15.83 0.54 22.05
CA GLU A 456 -16.77 1.61 21.72
C GLU A 456 -17.87 1.14 20.76
N LEU A 457 -17.50 0.49 19.64
CA LEU A 457 -18.43 0.06 18.59
C LEU A 457 -19.19 -1.24 18.92
N GLY A 458 -18.62 -2.13 19.73
CA GLY A 458 -19.16 -3.46 20.02
C GLY A 458 -20.41 -3.49 20.91
N ARG A 459 -21.13 -2.38 21.01
CA ARG A 459 -22.28 -2.19 21.92
C ARG A 459 -23.55 -1.93 21.11
N PRO A 460 -24.62 -2.74 21.26
CA PRO A 460 -24.72 -3.96 22.09
C PRO A 460 -23.89 -5.13 21.53
N ALA A 461 -23.58 -6.12 22.38
CA ALA A 461 -22.73 -7.28 22.06
C ALA A 461 -23.16 -8.10 20.83
N ALA A 462 -24.43 -7.99 20.40
CA ALA A 462 -24.87 -8.53 19.12
C ALA A 462 -24.06 -8.02 17.91
N GLN A 463 -23.48 -6.80 17.99
CA GLN A 463 -22.59 -6.28 16.95
C GLN A 463 -21.22 -6.99 16.93
N LEU A 464 -20.73 -7.47 18.08
CA LEU A 464 -19.50 -8.27 18.17
C LEU A 464 -19.75 -9.70 17.67
N ARG A 465 -20.91 -10.30 17.98
CA ARG A 465 -21.32 -11.59 17.39
C ARG A 465 -21.36 -11.54 15.86
N LEU A 466 -21.89 -10.46 15.28
CA LEU A 466 -21.85 -10.24 13.82
C LEU A 466 -20.43 -10.05 13.23
N LEU A 467 -19.40 -9.79 14.05
CA LEU A 467 -18.00 -9.85 13.62
C LEU A 467 -17.41 -11.26 13.81
N HIS A 468 -17.76 -11.95 14.89
CA HIS A 468 -17.36 -13.34 15.11
C HIS A 468 -17.98 -14.29 14.05
N GLU A 469 -19.17 -13.98 13.53
CA GLU A 469 -19.78 -14.69 12.38
C GLU A 469 -18.94 -14.55 11.08
N LEU A 470 -18.07 -13.53 10.95
CA LEU A 470 -17.14 -13.43 9.82
C LEU A 470 -15.93 -14.36 9.93
N LEU A 471 -15.69 -14.95 11.11
CA LEU A 471 -14.69 -16.01 11.31
C LEU A 471 -15.15 -17.35 10.70
N ASP A 472 -16.41 -17.47 10.27
CA ASP A 472 -16.82 -18.56 9.40
C ASP A 472 -16.74 -18.17 7.90
N PRO A 473 -15.68 -18.55 7.17
CA PRO A 473 -15.58 -18.42 5.72
C PRO A 473 -16.68 -19.15 4.92
N MET A 474 -17.45 -20.05 5.54
CA MET A 474 -18.52 -20.79 4.84
C MET A 474 -19.88 -20.09 4.98
N ALA A 475 -20.27 -19.65 6.18
CA ALA A 475 -21.47 -18.85 6.37
C ALA A 475 -21.33 -17.45 5.77
N GLY A 476 -20.33 -16.67 6.20
CA GLY A 476 -20.27 -15.22 5.95
C GLY A 476 -21.48 -14.44 6.49
N VAL A 477 -21.37 -13.11 6.52
CA VAL A 477 -22.39 -12.24 7.14
C VAL A 477 -23.11 -11.39 6.09
N GLU A 478 -24.44 -11.32 6.16
CA GLU A 478 -25.22 -10.44 5.29
C GLU A 478 -24.76 -8.99 5.42
N ALA A 479 -24.34 -8.39 4.29
CA ALA A 479 -23.85 -7.02 4.30
C ALA A 479 -24.87 -6.01 4.85
N ALA A 480 -26.17 -6.30 4.84
CA ALA A 480 -27.18 -5.44 5.47
C ALA A 480 -26.95 -5.28 6.99
N LYS A 481 -26.68 -6.39 7.70
CA LYS A 481 -26.67 -6.49 9.18
C LYS A 481 -25.51 -5.75 9.86
N LEU A 482 -24.35 -5.63 9.19
CA LEU A 482 -23.18 -4.99 9.80
C LEU A 482 -23.34 -3.46 9.99
N PRO A 483 -22.87 -2.87 11.10
CA PRO A 483 -22.76 -1.43 11.30
C PRO A 483 -21.96 -0.70 10.20
N PRO A 484 -22.27 0.57 9.88
CA PRO A 484 -21.50 1.38 8.92
C PRO A 484 -20.00 1.48 9.24
N ALA A 485 -19.63 1.51 10.53
CA ALA A 485 -18.23 1.51 10.97
C ALA A 485 -17.48 0.25 10.53
N PHE A 486 -18.05 -0.93 10.79
CA PHE A 486 -17.46 -2.21 10.40
C PHE A 486 -17.46 -2.38 8.88
N LYS A 487 -18.50 -1.90 8.16
CA LYS A 487 -18.52 -1.80 6.69
C LYS A 487 -17.42 -0.92 6.10
N ALA A 488 -16.93 0.09 6.84
CA ALA A 488 -15.83 0.93 6.40
C ALA A 488 -14.48 0.28 6.69
N LEU A 489 -14.30 -0.24 7.91
CA LEU A 489 -13.11 -0.96 8.34
C LEU A 489 -12.82 -2.21 7.49
N LEU A 490 -13.83 -3.07 7.29
CA LEU A 490 -13.71 -4.33 6.56
C LEU A 490 -13.61 -4.17 5.03
N ALA A 491 -13.72 -2.95 4.50
CA ALA A 491 -13.79 -2.71 3.05
C ALA A 491 -12.51 -3.10 2.29
N SER A 492 -11.35 -3.09 2.93
CA SER A 492 -10.11 -3.65 2.37
C SER A 492 -9.99 -5.17 2.55
N PHE A 493 -10.78 -5.80 3.43
CA PHE A 493 -10.50 -7.15 3.96
C PHE A 493 -11.52 -8.22 3.59
N ALA A 494 -12.69 -7.82 3.06
CA ALA A 494 -13.79 -8.75 2.83
C ALA A 494 -14.37 -8.63 1.41
N THR A 495 -14.41 -9.73 0.66
CA THR A 495 -15.16 -9.76 -0.60
C THR A 495 -16.64 -10.05 -0.37
N LYS A 496 -17.48 -9.55 -1.28
CA LYS A 496 -18.93 -9.79 -1.26
C LYS A 496 -19.30 -10.89 -2.24
N ARG A 497 -19.92 -11.98 -1.76
CA ARG A 497 -20.39 -13.12 -2.57
C ARG A 497 -21.85 -13.38 -2.21
N GLU A 498 -22.72 -13.51 -3.22
CA GLU A 498 -24.15 -13.83 -3.04
C GLU A 498 -24.92 -12.95 -2.02
N GLY A 499 -24.48 -11.68 -1.86
CA GLY A 499 -25.06 -10.73 -0.90
C GLY A 499 -24.38 -10.69 0.47
N ARG A 500 -23.65 -11.74 0.85
CA ARG A 500 -22.87 -11.85 2.10
C ARG A 500 -21.44 -11.34 1.93
N LEU A 501 -20.82 -10.98 3.04
CA LEU A 501 -19.41 -10.63 3.16
C LEU A 501 -18.64 -11.78 3.80
N TYR A 502 -17.46 -12.05 3.28
CA TYR A 502 -16.54 -13.10 3.71
C TYR A 502 -15.19 -12.47 4.01
N LEU A 503 -14.53 -12.88 5.09
CA LEU A 503 -13.22 -12.35 5.46
C LEU A 503 -12.12 -13.06 4.67
N ASP A 504 -11.42 -12.32 3.80
CA ASP A 504 -10.43 -12.88 2.87
C ASP A 504 -8.98 -12.62 3.30
N TYR A 505 -8.77 -12.02 4.48
CA TYR A 505 -7.45 -11.70 5.03
C TYR A 505 -7.18 -12.47 6.35
N PRO A 506 -6.35 -13.54 6.32
CA PRO A 506 -6.18 -14.45 7.46
C PRO A 506 -5.69 -13.80 8.76
N PHE A 507 -4.79 -12.82 8.67
CA PHE A 507 -4.29 -12.12 9.87
C PHE A 507 -5.38 -11.33 10.58
N LEU A 508 -6.36 -10.76 9.87
CA LEU A 508 -7.50 -10.10 10.53
C LEU A 508 -8.46 -11.13 11.14
N ALA A 509 -8.57 -12.34 10.60
CA ALA A 509 -9.31 -13.43 11.23
C ALA A 509 -8.66 -13.83 12.57
N GLN A 510 -7.35 -14.12 12.56
CA GLN A 510 -6.58 -14.44 13.76
C GLN A 510 -6.63 -13.30 14.81
N VAL A 511 -6.55 -12.03 14.40
CA VAL A 511 -6.61 -10.90 15.35
C VAL A 511 -8.04 -10.66 15.88
N LEU A 512 -9.09 -10.94 15.11
CA LEU A 512 -10.48 -10.91 15.61
C LEU A 512 -10.75 -12.04 16.61
N GLU A 513 -10.34 -13.26 16.28
CA GLU A 513 -10.36 -14.44 17.17
C GLU A 513 -9.57 -14.17 18.47
N ALA A 514 -8.41 -13.50 18.37
CA ALA A 514 -7.59 -13.12 19.52
C ALA A 514 -8.21 -12.05 20.46
N VAL A 515 -9.20 -11.27 20.00
CA VAL A 515 -9.86 -10.25 20.83
C VAL A 515 -11.30 -10.59 21.20
N THR A 516 -11.87 -11.67 20.66
CA THR A 516 -13.24 -12.12 20.95
C THR A 516 -13.30 -13.56 21.48
N THR A 517 -14.14 -13.79 22.47
CA THR A 517 -14.51 -15.14 22.94
C THR A 517 -15.44 -15.83 21.94
N GLU A 518 -15.58 -17.16 22.04
CA GLU A 518 -16.59 -17.93 21.30
C GLU A 518 -18.03 -17.41 21.49
N SER A 519 -18.32 -16.78 22.64
CA SER A 519 -19.61 -16.12 22.92
C SER A 519 -19.81 -14.79 22.18
N GLY A 520 -18.80 -14.32 21.43
CA GLY A 520 -18.76 -13.05 20.72
C GLY A 520 -18.61 -11.84 21.66
N GLU A 521 -17.87 -11.98 22.75
CA GLU A 521 -17.62 -10.93 23.75
C GLU A 521 -16.11 -10.58 23.78
N LEU A 522 -15.73 -9.39 24.27
CA LEU A 522 -14.33 -8.98 24.25
C LEU A 522 -13.52 -9.62 25.37
N VAL A 523 -12.36 -10.20 25.03
CA VAL A 523 -11.44 -10.82 26.00
C VAL A 523 -10.88 -9.78 26.98
N ASP A 524 -10.82 -10.07 28.28
CA ASP A 524 -10.42 -9.09 29.30
C ASP A 524 -8.91 -8.78 29.31
N SER A 525 -8.04 -9.78 29.15
CA SER A 525 -6.58 -9.60 29.06
C SER A 525 -5.99 -10.23 27.80
N ILE A 526 -5.12 -9.50 27.09
CA ILE A 526 -4.32 -10.05 25.99
C ILE A 526 -3.04 -10.61 26.60
N THR A 527 -3.17 -11.74 27.28
CA THR A 527 -2.05 -12.52 27.81
C THR A 527 -1.68 -13.57 26.77
N GLU A 528 -0.51 -13.40 26.15
CA GLU A 528 0.14 -14.34 25.22
C GLU A 528 -0.81 -15.07 24.25
N VAL A 529 -1.43 -14.30 23.34
CA VAL A 529 -2.13 -14.89 22.20
C VAL A 529 -1.12 -15.69 21.37
N GLN A 530 -1.36 -17.00 21.27
CA GLN A 530 -0.55 -17.92 20.47
C GLN A 530 -0.82 -17.73 18.98
N PHE A 531 -0.33 -16.62 18.43
CA PHE A 531 -0.38 -16.36 17.00
C PHE A 531 0.41 -17.41 16.22
N ILE A 532 -0.26 -18.06 15.28
CA ILE A 532 0.31 -19.10 14.44
C ILE A 532 1.11 -18.44 13.31
N SER A 533 2.20 -17.79 13.69
CA SER A 533 3.13 -17.08 12.83
C SER A 533 4.47 -17.82 12.75
N SER A 534 4.45 -19.15 12.69
CA SER A 534 5.68 -19.93 12.50
C SER A 534 6.12 -19.94 11.04
N LYS A 535 7.44 -20.03 10.81
CA LYS A 535 8.06 -20.24 9.49
C LYS A 535 7.37 -21.35 8.68
N MET A 536 7.08 -22.48 9.31
CA MET A 536 6.40 -23.64 8.70
C MET A 536 5.03 -23.28 8.10
N VAL A 537 4.24 -22.43 8.77
CA VAL A 537 2.92 -22.02 8.26
C VAL A 537 3.02 -21.10 7.05
N ARG A 538 4.03 -20.22 7.02
CA ARG A 538 4.35 -19.40 5.84
C ARG A 538 4.76 -20.30 4.66
N GLU A 539 5.72 -21.22 4.85
CA GLU A 539 6.17 -22.14 3.80
C GLU A 539 5.04 -23.05 3.28
N LEU A 540 4.16 -23.55 4.14
CA LEU A 540 2.99 -24.35 3.75
C LEU A 540 1.92 -23.54 3.00
N GLY A 541 1.68 -22.30 3.41
CA GLY A 541 0.74 -21.40 2.72
C GLY A 541 1.18 -21.08 1.28
N VAL A 542 2.45 -20.70 1.10
CA VAL A 542 3.04 -20.38 -0.21
C VAL A 542 3.11 -21.61 -1.12
N LEU A 543 3.50 -22.78 -0.57
CA LEU A 543 3.47 -24.03 -1.32
C LEU A 543 2.05 -24.40 -1.75
N GLY A 544 1.07 -24.29 -0.85
CA GLY A 544 -0.32 -24.66 -1.15
C GLY A 544 -0.98 -23.78 -2.21
N GLU A 545 -0.68 -22.48 -2.26
CA GLU A 545 -1.13 -21.61 -3.37
C GLU A 545 -0.43 -22.00 -4.68
N SER A 546 0.88 -22.26 -4.65
CA SER A 546 1.63 -22.74 -5.82
C SER A 546 1.07 -24.06 -6.37
N CYS A 547 0.72 -25.01 -5.48
CA CYS A 547 0.10 -26.28 -5.84
C CYS A 547 -1.31 -26.13 -6.45
N LYS A 548 -2.04 -25.06 -6.11
CA LYS A 548 -3.41 -24.79 -6.55
C LYS A 548 -3.48 -24.31 -8.00
N ASP A 549 -2.52 -23.52 -8.47
CA ASP A 549 -2.48 -23.06 -9.86
C ASP A 549 -2.11 -24.21 -10.84
N SER A 550 -3.05 -24.63 -11.68
CA SER A 550 -2.85 -25.71 -12.67
C SER A 550 -2.17 -25.27 -13.97
N LYS A 551 -2.02 -23.96 -14.24
CA LYS A 551 -1.38 -23.42 -15.45
C LYS A 551 0.11 -23.16 -15.23
N HIS A 552 0.51 -22.76 -14.02
CA HIS A 552 1.88 -22.37 -13.71
C HIS A 552 2.72 -23.52 -13.12
N PHE A 553 2.13 -24.43 -12.33
CA PHE A 553 2.84 -25.51 -11.63
C PHE A 553 3.79 -26.34 -12.50
N ASP A 554 3.34 -26.75 -13.71
CA ASP A 554 4.12 -27.64 -14.57
C ASP A 554 5.32 -26.95 -15.26
N ASN A 555 5.47 -25.64 -15.08
CA ASN A 555 6.66 -24.90 -15.52
C ASN A 555 7.75 -24.87 -14.42
N TYR A 556 7.39 -25.08 -13.16
CA TYR A 556 8.33 -25.10 -12.02
C TYR A 556 8.93 -26.50 -11.86
N LYS A 557 9.97 -26.77 -12.65
CA LYS A 557 10.73 -28.04 -12.58
C LYS A 557 11.20 -28.36 -11.15
N ASP A 558 11.61 -27.34 -10.41
CA ASP A 558 12.19 -27.50 -9.08
C ASP A 558 11.11 -27.74 -8.01
N LEU A 559 9.86 -27.33 -8.27
CA LEU A 559 8.68 -27.65 -7.45
C LEU A 559 8.20 -29.10 -7.65
N GLN A 560 8.34 -29.64 -8.87
CA GLN A 560 8.19 -31.08 -9.13
C GLN A 560 9.32 -31.91 -8.47
N GLY A 561 10.53 -31.35 -8.38
CA GLY A 561 11.64 -31.88 -7.58
C GLY A 561 11.30 -31.92 -6.09
N LEU A 562 10.86 -30.78 -5.54
CA LEU A 562 10.45 -30.63 -4.13
C LEU A 562 9.43 -31.70 -3.71
N LEU A 563 8.38 -31.93 -4.50
CA LEU A 563 7.38 -32.98 -4.20
C LEU A 563 7.94 -34.41 -4.31
N LYS A 564 8.93 -34.65 -5.19
CA LYS A 564 9.63 -35.94 -5.27
C LYS A 564 10.46 -36.19 -4.01
N ASP A 565 11.15 -35.16 -3.52
CA ASP A 565 11.98 -35.24 -2.32
C ASP A 565 11.11 -35.44 -1.07
N MET A 566 9.96 -34.78 -0.98
CA MET A 566 8.94 -35.03 0.05
C MET A 566 8.42 -36.47 0.03
N ALA A 567 8.06 -36.99 -1.15
CA ALA A 567 7.61 -38.38 -1.29
C ALA A 567 8.71 -39.38 -0.88
N SER A 568 9.97 -39.07 -1.21
CA SER A 568 11.13 -39.89 -0.86
C SER A 568 11.45 -39.85 0.64
N ALA A 569 11.26 -38.69 1.29
CA ALA A 569 11.42 -38.55 2.74
C ALA A 569 10.31 -39.30 3.51
N LEU A 570 9.05 -39.20 3.05
CA LEU A 570 7.93 -39.96 3.60
C LEU A 570 8.17 -41.47 3.47
N ALA A 571 8.60 -41.92 2.28
CA ALA A 571 8.73 -43.32 1.87
C ALA A 571 7.37 -44.07 1.82
N LEU A 572 6.30 -43.37 1.45
CA LEU A 572 4.95 -43.93 1.26
C LEU A 572 4.66 -44.21 -0.22
N THR A 573 3.89 -45.26 -0.48
CA THR A 573 3.25 -45.53 -1.77
C THR A 573 2.05 -44.58 -2.03
N PRO A 574 1.54 -44.51 -3.27
CA PRO A 574 0.37 -43.69 -3.60
C PRO A 574 -0.89 -44.01 -2.78
N ASP A 575 -1.19 -45.28 -2.53
CA ASP A 575 -2.37 -45.68 -1.76
C ASP A 575 -2.18 -45.44 -0.26
N GLU A 576 -1.01 -45.76 0.33
CA GLU A 576 -0.70 -45.44 1.74
C GLU A 576 -0.78 -43.92 2.02
N LEU A 577 -0.44 -43.07 1.05
CA LEU A 577 -0.61 -41.62 1.16
C LEU A 577 -2.10 -41.22 1.26
N LEU A 578 -2.98 -41.91 0.53
CA LEU A 578 -4.41 -41.60 0.47
C LEU A 578 -5.21 -42.22 1.62
N GLU A 579 -4.69 -43.27 2.24
CA GLU A 579 -5.22 -43.89 3.46
C GLU A 579 -4.68 -43.24 4.75
N ALA A 580 -3.62 -42.42 4.67
CA ALA A 580 -3.03 -41.79 5.85
C ALA A 580 -3.98 -40.81 6.57
N ASP A 581 -4.13 -40.99 7.89
CA ASP A 581 -5.05 -40.22 8.73
C ASP A 581 -4.92 -38.70 8.55
N TRP A 582 -3.70 -38.17 8.44
CA TRP A 582 -3.44 -36.74 8.27
C TRP A 582 -3.90 -36.21 6.89
N PHE A 583 -3.83 -37.04 5.84
CA PHE A 583 -4.39 -36.71 4.53
C PHE A 583 -5.91 -36.72 4.59
N ILE A 584 -6.48 -37.77 5.20
CA ILE A 584 -7.93 -37.95 5.36
C ILE A 584 -8.54 -36.82 6.19
N GLN A 585 -7.92 -36.41 7.29
CA GLN A 585 -8.34 -35.29 8.13
C GLN A 585 -8.38 -33.98 7.33
N VAL A 586 -7.33 -33.66 6.57
CA VAL A 586 -7.28 -32.45 5.74
C VAL A 586 -8.31 -32.51 4.60
N LEU A 587 -8.45 -33.65 3.93
CA LEU A 587 -9.41 -33.85 2.84
C LEU A 587 -10.88 -33.74 3.29
N ASN A 588 -11.18 -34.20 4.52
CA ASN A 588 -12.51 -34.17 5.11
C ASN A 588 -12.80 -32.88 5.92
N HIS A 589 -11.81 -32.01 6.10
CA HIS A 589 -11.93 -30.83 6.95
C HIS A 589 -13.06 -29.89 6.47
N PRO A 590 -13.91 -29.32 7.34
CA PRO A 590 -15.05 -28.47 6.94
C PRO A 590 -14.68 -27.27 6.05
N ARG A 591 -13.46 -26.73 6.23
CA ARG A 591 -12.90 -25.63 5.41
C ARG A 591 -12.59 -26.04 3.96
N ASN A 592 -12.41 -27.34 3.69
CA ASN A 592 -12.36 -27.89 2.34
C ASN A 592 -13.78 -28.19 1.88
N SER A 593 -14.40 -27.19 1.26
CA SER A 593 -15.80 -27.23 0.82
C SER A 593 -16.14 -28.50 0.04
N ILE A 594 -17.43 -28.87 0.03
CA ILE A 594 -17.95 -30.03 -0.71
C ILE A 594 -17.45 -30.01 -2.17
N GLY A 595 -17.35 -28.83 -2.80
CA GLY A 595 -16.77 -28.66 -4.14
C GLY A 595 -15.26 -28.94 -4.22
N ALA A 596 -14.46 -28.52 -3.25
CA ALA A 596 -13.02 -28.79 -3.21
C ALA A 596 -12.74 -30.30 -3.04
N LYS A 597 -13.39 -30.95 -2.07
CA LYS A 597 -13.30 -32.41 -1.89
C LYS A 597 -13.82 -33.16 -3.11
N ALA A 598 -15.03 -32.86 -3.59
CA ALA A 598 -15.60 -33.54 -4.76
C ALA A 598 -14.79 -33.34 -6.04
N ASN A 599 -14.07 -32.22 -6.18
CA ASN A 599 -13.18 -32.01 -7.32
C ASN A 599 -11.87 -32.80 -7.20
N PHE A 600 -11.31 -32.98 -5.99
CA PHE A 600 -10.22 -33.93 -5.78
C PHE A 600 -10.68 -35.36 -6.12
N GLU A 601 -11.78 -35.81 -5.52
CA GLU A 601 -12.38 -37.13 -5.72
C GLU A 601 -12.62 -37.44 -7.20
N ARG A 602 -13.33 -36.55 -7.90
CA ARG A 602 -13.75 -36.74 -9.30
C ARG A 602 -12.61 -36.61 -10.30
N CYS A 603 -11.69 -35.65 -10.11
CA CYS A 603 -10.74 -35.26 -11.15
C CYS A 603 -9.29 -35.63 -10.87
N HIS A 604 -8.93 -35.96 -9.62
CA HIS A 604 -7.53 -36.14 -9.23
C HIS A 604 -7.22 -37.40 -8.41
N ARG A 605 -8.22 -38.08 -7.80
CA ARG A 605 -7.96 -39.28 -6.99
C ARG A 605 -7.21 -40.37 -7.77
N LYS A 606 -7.65 -40.73 -8.98
CA LYS A 606 -6.94 -41.69 -9.84
C LYS A 606 -5.49 -41.29 -10.13
N GLN A 607 -5.27 -40.02 -10.47
CA GLN A 607 -3.92 -39.48 -10.71
C GLN A 607 -3.04 -39.51 -9.45
N ALA A 608 -3.65 -39.38 -8.25
CA ALA A 608 -2.96 -39.49 -6.97
C ALA A 608 -2.67 -40.95 -6.55
N GLN A 609 -3.44 -41.92 -7.04
CA GLN A 609 -3.16 -43.37 -6.93
C GLN A 609 -2.07 -43.83 -7.92
N GLU A 610 -1.93 -43.15 -9.06
CA GLU A 610 -0.88 -43.41 -10.04
C GLU A 610 0.45 -42.68 -9.70
N ASP A 611 0.39 -41.50 -9.08
CA ASP A 611 1.56 -40.68 -8.72
C ASP A 611 1.37 -39.97 -7.37
N VAL A 612 2.13 -40.44 -6.38
CA VAL A 612 2.22 -39.89 -5.01
C VAL A 612 2.47 -38.37 -4.98
N LYS A 613 3.15 -37.79 -5.99
CA LYS A 613 3.36 -36.33 -6.09
C LYS A 613 2.07 -35.59 -6.41
N VAL A 614 1.14 -36.19 -7.16
CA VAL A 614 -0.19 -35.59 -7.42
C VAL A 614 -1.02 -35.61 -6.15
N GLY A 615 -0.92 -36.67 -5.35
CA GLY A 615 -1.48 -36.72 -3.99
C GLY A 615 -0.94 -35.59 -3.11
N LEU A 616 0.39 -35.50 -2.93
CA LEU A 616 1.03 -34.47 -2.12
C LEU A 616 0.72 -33.04 -2.60
N ARG A 617 0.69 -32.81 -3.92
CA ARG A 617 0.26 -31.52 -4.51
C ARG A 617 -1.15 -31.14 -4.06
N ARG A 618 -2.09 -32.09 -4.13
CA ARG A 618 -3.49 -31.83 -3.77
C ARG A 618 -3.67 -31.66 -2.27
N PHE A 619 -2.97 -32.45 -1.45
CA PHE A 619 -2.92 -32.27 -0.01
C PHE A 619 -2.49 -30.85 0.40
N HIS A 620 -1.37 -30.32 -0.10
CA HIS A 620 -0.92 -28.97 0.24
C HIS A 620 -1.93 -27.88 -0.20
N GLY A 621 -2.54 -28.03 -1.37
CA GLY A 621 -3.60 -27.13 -1.85
C GLY A 621 -4.90 -27.19 -1.02
N LEU A 622 -5.17 -28.30 -0.33
CA LEU A 622 -6.30 -28.48 0.60
C LEU A 622 -5.93 -27.97 2.01
N LEU A 623 -4.71 -28.23 2.48
CA LEU A 623 -4.20 -27.76 3.77
C LEU A 623 -4.13 -26.23 3.82
N ARG A 624 -3.74 -25.57 2.73
CA ARG A 624 -3.75 -24.11 2.61
C ARG A 624 -5.13 -23.50 2.89
N ASN A 625 -6.24 -24.19 2.64
CA ASN A 625 -7.57 -23.68 2.97
C ASN A 625 -7.82 -23.68 4.49
N ILE A 626 -7.25 -24.64 5.21
CA ILE A 626 -7.26 -24.69 6.68
C ILE A 626 -6.32 -23.63 7.25
N LEU A 627 -5.09 -23.53 6.75
CA LEU A 627 -4.10 -22.53 7.21
C LEU A 627 -4.50 -21.08 6.90
N SER A 628 -5.37 -20.85 5.90
CA SER A 628 -5.84 -19.50 5.56
C SER A 628 -7.20 -19.13 6.19
N HIS A 629 -8.04 -20.12 6.52
CA HIS A 629 -9.45 -19.88 6.83
C HIS A 629 -10.02 -20.75 7.96
N GLY A 630 -9.21 -21.59 8.61
CA GLY A 630 -9.58 -22.24 9.87
C GLY A 630 -9.32 -21.34 11.08
N SER A 631 -9.93 -21.65 12.23
CA SER A 631 -9.58 -21.04 13.52
C SER A 631 -8.14 -21.36 13.93
N ILE A 632 -7.60 -20.65 14.92
CA ILE A 632 -6.31 -20.97 15.55
C ILE A 632 -6.30 -22.45 16.00
N ASP A 633 -7.40 -22.92 16.59
CA ASP A 633 -7.57 -24.31 17.03
C ASP A 633 -7.59 -25.33 15.87
N GLU A 634 -8.27 -25.02 14.76
CA GLU A 634 -8.26 -25.86 13.54
C GLU A 634 -6.85 -25.91 12.91
N GLN A 635 -6.16 -24.78 12.87
CA GLN A 635 -4.79 -24.65 12.37
C GLN A 635 -3.80 -25.43 13.25
N GLN A 636 -3.83 -25.29 14.58
CA GLN A 636 -2.97 -26.05 15.48
C GLN A 636 -3.16 -27.56 15.33
N LYS A 637 -4.41 -28.04 15.26
CA LYS A 637 -4.72 -29.47 15.09
C LYS A 637 -4.19 -30.01 13.75
N ALA A 638 -4.36 -29.25 12.66
CA ALA A 638 -3.82 -29.62 11.34
C ALA A 638 -2.27 -29.63 11.31
N LEU A 639 -1.61 -28.80 12.12
CA LEU A 639 -0.15 -28.77 12.26
C LEU A 639 0.39 -29.86 13.20
N GLN A 640 -0.35 -30.23 14.25
CA GLN A 640 -0.03 -31.35 15.15
C GLN A 640 -0.21 -32.71 14.48
N ALA A 641 -1.22 -32.85 13.62
CA ALA A 641 -1.40 -34.02 12.77
C ALA A 641 -0.42 -34.07 11.59
N TYR A 642 0.37 -33.02 11.37
CA TYR A 642 1.26 -32.92 10.21
C TYR A 642 2.47 -33.86 10.34
N PRO A 643 2.85 -34.62 9.30
CA PRO A 643 3.96 -35.57 9.40
C PRO A 643 5.27 -34.93 9.84
N SER A 644 5.87 -35.39 10.94
CA SER A 644 7.07 -34.80 11.54
C SER A 644 8.25 -34.69 10.56
N LYS A 645 8.47 -35.72 9.72
CA LYS A 645 9.47 -35.70 8.63
C LYS A 645 9.24 -34.54 7.64
N LEU A 646 7.98 -34.21 7.34
CA LEU A 646 7.67 -33.05 6.50
C LEU A 646 7.79 -31.75 7.32
N ALA A 647 7.35 -31.71 8.58
CA ALA A 647 7.48 -30.53 9.43
C ALA A 647 8.95 -30.05 9.55
N GLU A 648 9.89 -30.99 9.70
CA GLU A 648 11.34 -30.72 9.63
C GLU A 648 11.73 -30.15 8.25
N PHE A 649 11.24 -30.75 7.16
CA PHE A 649 11.46 -30.30 5.79
C PHE A 649 10.94 -28.87 5.53
N HIS A 650 9.76 -28.48 6.03
CA HIS A 650 9.21 -27.11 5.95
C HIS A 650 9.76 -26.15 7.01
N SER A 651 10.54 -26.64 7.98
CA SER A 651 11.30 -25.79 8.90
C SER A 651 12.67 -25.42 8.31
N SER A 652 13.12 -26.14 7.28
CA SER A 652 14.47 -26.01 6.71
C SER A 652 14.69 -24.78 5.81
N GLY A 653 13.65 -24.11 5.30
CA GLY A 653 13.81 -23.03 4.30
C GLY A 653 13.96 -23.49 2.85
N ARG A 654 13.94 -24.80 2.58
CA ARG A 654 14.12 -25.37 1.23
C ARG A 654 13.05 -24.93 0.23
N ILE A 655 11.84 -24.60 0.69
CA ILE A 655 10.78 -24.11 -0.21
C ILE A 655 11.15 -22.73 -0.74
N SER A 656 11.56 -21.81 0.13
CA SER A 656 12.00 -20.47 -0.28
C SER A 656 13.24 -20.55 -1.19
N GLN A 657 14.17 -21.47 -0.94
CA GLN A 657 15.33 -21.71 -1.82
C GLN A 657 14.91 -22.18 -3.23
N VAL A 658 13.93 -23.08 -3.32
CA VAL A 658 13.39 -23.59 -4.60
C VAL A 658 12.62 -22.50 -5.36
N LEU A 659 11.82 -21.69 -4.66
CA LEU A 659 11.08 -20.58 -5.27
C LEU A 659 12.00 -19.41 -5.68
N ASN A 660 13.13 -19.21 -4.99
CA ASN A 660 14.14 -18.21 -5.33
C ASN A 660 15.02 -18.55 -6.53
N HIS A 661 15.02 -19.78 -7.05
CA HIS A 661 16.04 -20.16 -8.02
C HIS A 661 16.00 -19.21 -9.24
N PRO A 662 17.14 -18.59 -9.66
CA PRO A 662 17.24 -17.71 -10.84
C PRO A 662 16.94 -18.37 -12.21
N ARG A 663 16.19 -19.47 -12.23
CA ARG A 663 15.91 -20.34 -13.37
C ARG A 663 14.41 -20.60 -13.59
N ASN A 664 13.54 -19.84 -12.91
CA ASN A 664 12.08 -19.85 -13.11
C ASN A 664 11.60 -19.39 -14.52
N SER A 665 12.51 -19.13 -15.47
CA SER A 665 12.23 -18.94 -16.90
C SER A 665 12.78 -20.05 -17.82
N ILE A 666 13.31 -21.17 -17.29
CA ILE A 666 13.78 -22.35 -18.08
C ILE A 666 12.61 -23.17 -18.69
N GLY A 667 11.42 -22.57 -18.82
CA GLY A 667 10.42 -23.03 -19.78
C GLY A 667 10.96 -23.06 -21.22
N ALA A 668 11.90 -22.18 -21.61
CA ALA A 668 12.31 -21.99 -23.01
C ALA A 668 12.81 -23.27 -23.72
N LYS A 669 13.72 -24.04 -23.11
CA LYS A 669 14.23 -25.30 -23.70
C LYS A 669 13.15 -26.38 -23.72
N ALA A 670 12.45 -26.59 -22.60
CA ALA A 670 11.40 -27.59 -22.49
C ALA A 670 10.22 -27.32 -23.46
N ASN A 671 9.84 -26.06 -23.64
CA ASN A 671 8.76 -25.65 -24.54
C ASN A 671 9.17 -25.70 -26.02
N PHE A 672 10.45 -25.47 -26.36
CA PHE A 672 10.98 -25.81 -27.69
C PHE A 672 10.90 -27.33 -27.94
N GLU A 673 11.39 -28.13 -27.00
CA GLU A 673 11.41 -29.60 -27.10
C GLU A 673 10.01 -30.23 -27.16
N ARG A 674 9.02 -29.65 -26.47
CA ARG A 674 7.63 -30.10 -26.45
C ARG A 674 6.79 -29.60 -27.64
N CYS A 675 6.88 -28.30 -27.96
CA CYS A 675 5.91 -27.65 -28.85
C CYS A 675 6.47 -27.30 -30.24
N HIS A 676 7.80 -27.32 -30.43
CA HIS A 676 8.43 -26.89 -31.69
C HIS A 676 9.42 -27.89 -32.28
N ARG A 677 9.82 -28.95 -31.57
CA ARG A 677 10.78 -29.95 -32.06
C ARG A 677 10.40 -30.54 -33.44
N LYS A 678 9.16 -31.04 -33.61
CA LYS A 678 8.67 -31.55 -34.91
C LYS A 678 8.74 -30.48 -36.00
N GLN A 679 8.14 -29.32 -35.74
CA GLN A 679 8.08 -28.22 -36.69
C GLN A 679 9.47 -27.67 -37.07
N ALA A 680 10.48 -27.81 -36.19
CA ALA A 680 11.87 -27.47 -36.47
C ALA A 680 12.67 -28.58 -37.18
N GLN A 681 12.18 -29.83 -37.18
CA GLN A 681 12.66 -30.92 -38.04
C GLN A 681 12.05 -30.83 -39.45
N GLU A 682 10.84 -30.28 -39.56
CA GLU A 682 10.11 -30.08 -40.81
C GLU A 682 10.48 -28.75 -41.51
N ASP A 683 10.71 -27.66 -40.77
CA ASP A 683 11.22 -26.37 -41.29
C ASP A 683 12.46 -25.87 -40.51
N VAL A 684 13.61 -25.92 -41.19
CA VAL A 684 14.89 -25.39 -40.72
C VAL A 684 14.83 -23.90 -40.34
N LYS A 685 13.93 -23.09 -40.94
CA LYS A 685 13.77 -21.67 -40.58
C LYS A 685 13.14 -21.51 -39.20
N VAL A 686 12.18 -22.37 -38.83
CA VAL A 686 11.62 -22.42 -37.47
C VAL A 686 12.68 -22.88 -36.47
N GLY A 687 13.49 -23.88 -36.84
CA GLY A 687 14.65 -24.32 -36.07
C GLY A 687 15.64 -23.19 -35.79
N LEU A 688 16.15 -22.53 -36.82
CA LEU A 688 17.10 -21.41 -36.71
C LEU A 688 16.52 -20.23 -35.92
N ARG A 689 15.26 -19.83 -36.18
CA ARG A 689 14.61 -18.73 -35.44
C ARG A 689 14.52 -19.01 -33.94
N ARG A 690 14.23 -20.26 -33.55
CA ARG A 690 14.22 -20.67 -32.13
C ARG A 690 15.62 -20.84 -31.56
N PHE A 691 16.58 -21.34 -32.33
CA PHE A 691 17.99 -21.45 -31.94
C PHE A 691 18.61 -20.07 -31.61
N HIS A 692 18.44 -19.06 -32.48
CA HIS A 692 18.93 -17.71 -32.18
C HIS A 692 18.19 -17.07 -30.99
N GLY A 693 16.91 -17.38 -30.79
CA GLY A 693 16.16 -16.94 -29.60
C GLY A 693 16.71 -17.55 -28.29
N LEU A 694 17.12 -18.82 -28.31
CA LEU A 694 17.77 -19.48 -27.17
C LEU A 694 19.21 -18.96 -26.96
N LEU A 695 19.95 -18.73 -28.04
CA LEU A 695 21.31 -18.18 -28.00
C LEU A 695 21.34 -16.76 -27.43
N ARG A 696 20.37 -15.90 -27.81
CA ARG A 696 20.23 -14.54 -27.24
C ARG A 696 20.23 -14.58 -25.71
N ASN A 697 19.47 -15.49 -25.11
CA ASN A 697 19.36 -15.57 -23.66
C ASN A 697 20.70 -15.94 -22.99
N ILE A 698 21.53 -16.75 -23.64
CA ILE A 698 22.89 -17.08 -23.17
C ILE A 698 23.81 -15.86 -23.30
N LEU A 699 23.76 -15.15 -24.44
CA LEU A 699 24.62 -14.00 -24.71
C LEU A 699 24.21 -12.73 -23.94
N SER A 700 22.96 -12.60 -23.52
CA SER A 700 22.46 -11.46 -22.73
C SER A 700 22.49 -11.68 -21.22
N HIS A 701 22.48 -12.93 -20.73
CA HIS A 701 22.31 -13.24 -19.30
C HIS A 701 23.17 -14.39 -18.75
N GLY A 702 23.97 -15.07 -19.60
CA GLY A 702 24.93 -16.07 -19.13
C GLY A 702 26.21 -15.44 -18.56
N SER A 703 26.93 -16.16 -17.73
CA SER A 703 28.27 -15.75 -17.27
C SER A 703 29.26 -15.65 -18.44
N ILE A 704 30.34 -14.88 -18.28
CA ILE A 704 31.36 -14.67 -19.34
C ILE A 704 31.90 -16.02 -19.85
N ASP A 705 32.11 -16.97 -18.95
CA ASP A 705 32.53 -18.36 -19.26
C ASP A 705 31.50 -19.12 -20.12
N GLU A 706 30.20 -18.99 -19.82
CA GLU A 706 29.12 -19.60 -20.61
C GLU A 706 28.96 -18.92 -21.97
N GLN A 707 29.10 -17.60 -22.04
CA GLN A 707 29.09 -16.85 -23.30
C GLN A 707 30.25 -17.29 -24.20
N GLN A 708 31.48 -17.37 -23.67
CA GLN A 708 32.65 -17.83 -24.43
C GLN A 708 32.48 -19.28 -24.90
N LYS A 709 32.01 -20.19 -24.05
CA LYS A 709 31.76 -21.60 -24.43
C LYS A 709 30.67 -21.72 -25.50
N ALA A 710 29.61 -20.91 -25.42
CA ALA A 710 28.55 -20.87 -26.44
C ALA A 710 29.03 -20.29 -27.78
N LEU A 711 29.92 -19.29 -27.77
CA LEU A 711 30.53 -18.73 -28.97
C LEU A 711 31.57 -19.67 -29.59
N GLN A 712 32.37 -20.37 -28.79
CA GLN A 712 33.31 -21.40 -29.25
C GLN A 712 32.60 -22.61 -29.87
N ALA A 713 31.42 -22.99 -29.33
CA ALA A 713 30.57 -24.04 -29.88
C ALA A 713 29.67 -23.56 -31.05
N TYR A 714 29.76 -22.29 -31.46
CA TYR A 714 28.90 -21.74 -32.50
C TYR A 714 29.33 -22.21 -33.89
N PRO A 715 28.42 -22.69 -34.77
CA PRO A 715 28.80 -23.25 -36.06
C PRO A 715 29.54 -22.22 -36.94
N SER A 716 30.77 -22.54 -37.37
CA SER A 716 31.66 -21.60 -38.07
C SER A 716 31.03 -20.95 -39.31
N LYS A 717 30.25 -21.71 -40.11
CA LYS A 717 29.51 -21.17 -41.27
C LYS A 717 28.41 -20.17 -40.90
N LEU A 718 27.82 -20.27 -39.70
CA LEU A 718 26.90 -19.27 -39.17
C LEU A 718 27.66 -18.07 -38.57
N ALA A 719 28.83 -18.29 -37.95
CA ALA A 719 29.70 -17.20 -37.50
C ALA A 719 30.13 -16.33 -38.70
N GLU A 720 30.61 -16.96 -39.77
CA GLU A 720 30.98 -16.33 -41.05
C GLU A 720 29.79 -15.58 -41.66
N PHE A 721 28.60 -16.20 -41.72
CA PHE A 721 27.39 -15.53 -42.21
C PHE A 721 26.99 -14.31 -41.36
N HIS A 722 27.11 -14.38 -40.04
CA HIS A 722 26.79 -13.26 -39.13
C HIS A 722 27.82 -12.11 -39.27
N SER A 723 29.11 -12.44 -39.33
CA SER A 723 30.20 -11.47 -39.50
C SER A 723 30.26 -10.86 -40.92
N SER A 724 29.59 -11.46 -41.91
CA SER A 724 29.57 -10.97 -43.30
C SER A 724 28.88 -9.62 -43.53
N GLY A 725 28.34 -8.98 -42.49
CA GLY A 725 27.61 -7.71 -42.57
C GLY A 725 26.22 -7.79 -43.24
N ARG A 726 25.89 -8.92 -43.88
CA ARG A 726 24.63 -9.13 -44.63
C ARG A 726 23.38 -9.01 -43.76
N ILE A 727 23.46 -9.33 -42.46
CA ILE A 727 22.35 -9.13 -41.51
C ILE A 727 22.05 -7.64 -41.36
N SER A 728 23.07 -6.82 -41.10
CA SER A 728 22.93 -5.36 -41.02
C SER A 728 22.42 -4.79 -42.35
N GLN A 729 22.92 -5.26 -43.48
CA GLN A 729 22.46 -4.84 -44.81
C GLN A 729 20.96 -5.14 -45.04
N VAL A 730 20.48 -6.32 -44.64
CA VAL A 730 19.05 -6.69 -44.73
C VAL A 730 18.18 -5.87 -43.77
N LEU A 731 18.62 -5.65 -42.52
CA LEU A 731 17.87 -4.85 -41.55
C LEU A 731 17.79 -3.37 -41.97
N THR A 732 18.90 -2.79 -42.43
CA THR A 732 18.95 -1.43 -42.98
C THR A 732 18.06 -1.29 -44.21
N ASN A 733 18.08 -2.25 -45.15
CA ASN A 733 17.16 -2.23 -46.30
C ASN A 733 15.68 -2.37 -45.88
N THR A 734 15.39 -3.07 -44.79
CA THR A 734 14.02 -3.22 -44.25
C THR A 734 13.53 -1.91 -43.62
N TYR A 735 14.38 -1.17 -42.91
CA TYR A 735 14.03 0.12 -42.31
C TYR A 735 14.08 1.30 -43.29
N ASN A 736 14.94 1.26 -44.31
CA ASN A 736 15.07 2.31 -45.32
C ASN A 736 14.11 2.11 -46.53
N SER A 737 13.29 1.06 -46.52
CA SER A 737 12.22 0.90 -47.50
C SER A 737 11.13 1.95 -47.24
N PRO A 738 10.75 2.80 -48.21
CA PRO A 738 9.65 3.74 -48.02
C PRO A 738 8.33 2.97 -47.77
N MET A 739 7.45 3.53 -46.94
CA MET A 739 6.12 2.95 -46.74
C MET A 739 5.40 2.76 -48.09
N PRO A 740 4.63 1.66 -48.28
CA PRO A 740 3.84 1.48 -49.49
C PRO A 740 2.85 2.64 -49.66
N GLY A 741 3.09 3.47 -50.66
CA GLY A 741 2.17 4.55 -51.02
C GLY A 741 0.80 3.98 -51.39
N ARG A 742 -0.27 4.71 -51.04
CA ARG A 742 -1.60 4.38 -51.55
C ARG A 742 -1.56 4.40 -53.08
N SER A 743 -2.09 3.36 -53.70
CA SER A 743 -2.14 3.21 -55.15
C SER A 743 -3.05 4.27 -55.78
N GLU A 744 -2.47 5.30 -56.38
CA GLU A 744 -3.11 6.00 -57.49
C GLU A 744 -2.94 5.19 -58.78
N ALA A 745 -4.02 5.05 -59.54
CA ALA A 745 -4.00 4.48 -60.87
C ALA A 745 -4.84 5.36 -61.80
N GLN A 746 -4.15 6.29 -62.47
CA GLN A 746 -4.46 6.88 -63.79
C GLN A 746 -5.91 7.38 -64.02
N GLY A 747 -6.08 8.71 -64.00
CA GLY A 747 -7.26 9.39 -64.53
C GLY A 747 -7.03 10.03 -65.90
N VAL A 748 -8.10 10.55 -66.51
CA VAL A 748 -8.07 11.47 -67.66
C VAL A 748 -9.08 12.59 -67.41
N SER A 749 -8.77 13.82 -67.86
CA SER A 749 -9.59 15.02 -67.63
C SER A 749 -10.59 15.28 -68.76
N ALA A 750 -11.83 15.62 -68.40
CA ALA A 750 -12.81 16.32 -69.24
C ALA A 750 -13.84 17.05 -68.34
N ALA A 751 -14.55 18.04 -68.89
CA ALA A 751 -15.36 18.99 -68.11
C ALA A 751 -16.89 18.93 -68.40
N ALA A 752 -17.64 19.83 -67.75
CA ALA A 752 -19.00 20.32 -68.06
C ALA A 752 -20.25 19.71 -67.35
N THR A 753 -20.61 20.37 -66.24
CA THR A 753 -21.93 21.03 -65.96
C THR A 753 -23.29 20.29 -66.05
N SER A 754 -24.06 20.41 -64.93
CA SER A 754 -25.52 20.71 -64.83
C SER A 754 -26.54 19.63 -64.40
N ARG A 755 -27.42 20.03 -63.44
CA ARG A 755 -28.85 19.67 -63.17
C ARG A 755 -29.26 18.18 -62.99
N ALA A 756 -30.30 17.80 -62.21
CA ALA A 756 -31.15 18.51 -61.22
C ALA A 756 -31.90 17.55 -60.25
N GLN A 757 -32.38 18.10 -59.13
CA GLN A 757 -33.50 17.75 -58.21
C GLN A 757 -34.26 16.39 -58.31
N SER A 758 -34.54 15.75 -57.16
CA SER A 758 -35.93 15.47 -56.65
C SER A 758 -35.97 14.75 -55.27
N ARG A 759 -37.18 14.72 -54.65
CA ARG A 759 -37.61 14.18 -53.32
C ARG A 759 -39.17 14.20 -53.30
N PRO A 760 -39.93 13.63 -52.30
CA PRO A 760 -39.71 12.51 -51.35
C PRO A 760 -40.99 11.59 -51.21
N HIS A 761 -41.21 10.95 -50.04
CA HIS A 761 -42.44 10.25 -49.52
C HIS A 761 -42.71 8.80 -50.04
N ALA A 762 -43.37 7.85 -49.33
CA ALA A 762 -43.88 7.73 -47.93
C ALA A 762 -43.93 6.22 -47.47
N GLY A 763 -44.35 5.92 -46.24
CA GLY A 763 -44.71 4.56 -45.72
C GLY A 763 -46.18 4.49 -45.27
N PRO A 764 -46.62 3.68 -44.26
CA PRO A 764 -46.00 2.53 -43.56
C PRO A 764 -46.96 1.30 -43.40
N GLY A 765 -46.60 0.25 -42.62
CA GLY A 765 -47.49 -0.89 -42.30
C GLY A 765 -47.10 -1.72 -41.05
N ARG A 766 -48.09 -2.36 -40.39
CA ARG A 766 -48.00 -3.18 -39.14
C ARG A 766 -49.03 -4.34 -39.21
N PRO A 767 -48.99 -5.43 -38.40
CA PRO A 767 -49.49 -5.40 -37.01
C PRO A 767 -48.82 -6.42 -36.02
N ILE A 768 -49.58 -6.88 -34.99
CA ILE A 768 -49.15 -7.55 -33.74
C ILE A 768 -50.10 -8.73 -33.40
N PRO A 769 -49.71 -9.68 -32.51
CA PRO A 769 -50.63 -10.32 -31.54
C PRO A 769 -50.14 -10.21 -30.07
N LEU A 770 -51.01 -10.43 -29.05
CA LEU A 770 -50.87 -9.74 -27.75
C LEU A 770 -51.34 -10.54 -26.49
N ARG A 771 -50.50 -10.66 -25.42
CA ARG A 771 -50.87 -11.00 -24.01
C ARG A 771 -49.74 -10.56 -23.02
N VAL A 772 -49.90 -9.90 -21.87
CA VAL A 772 -50.98 -9.63 -20.87
C VAL A 772 -51.19 -10.79 -19.88
N GLY A 773 -51.27 -10.59 -18.54
CA GLY A 773 -51.27 -9.37 -17.69
C GLY A 773 -50.63 -9.67 -16.31
N LYS A 774 -51.00 -9.18 -15.11
CA LYS A 774 -51.88 -8.15 -14.44
C LYS A 774 -51.57 -8.37 -12.91
N LEU A 775 -51.70 -7.54 -11.86
CA LEU A 775 -51.99 -6.13 -11.44
C LEU A 775 -51.52 -6.07 -9.93
N LEU A 776 -51.37 -5.00 -9.13
CA LEU A 776 -51.58 -3.52 -9.10
C LEU A 776 -50.31 -2.92 -8.38
N GLY A 777 -50.20 -1.72 -7.80
CA GLY A 777 -51.04 -0.51 -7.64
C GLY A 777 -50.19 0.71 -7.21
N ARG A 778 -50.75 1.93 -7.22
CA ARG A 778 -50.01 3.21 -7.09
C ARG A 778 -50.28 3.97 -5.78
N ALA A 779 -49.24 4.61 -5.23
CA ALA A 779 -49.28 5.97 -4.66
C ALA A 779 -47.85 6.55 -4.54
N ALA A 780 -47.68 7.86 -4.48
CA ALA A 780 -47.48 8.76 -5.63
C ALA A 780 -47.28 10.21 -5.13
N VAL A 781 -46.12 10.85 -5.42
CA VAL A 781 -45.83 12.30 -5.20
C VAL A 781 -45.72 12.63 -3.68
N VAL A 782 -44.92 13.59 -3.15
CA VAL A 782 -44.54 14.96 -3.54
C VAL A 782 -43.07 15.30 -3.18
N GLN A 783 -42.40 16.11 -4.01
CA GLN A 783 -41.18 16.85 -3.64
C GLN A 783 -41.52 18.26 -3.12
N PRO A 784 -40.94 18.72 -2.00
CA PRO A 784 -40.84 20.15 -1.70
C PRO A 784 -39.73 20.79 -2.56
N ARG A 785 -40.00 21.97 -3.14
CA ARG A 785 -39.01 22.78 -3.89
C ARG A 785 -38.28 23.75 -2.96
N TYR A 786 -37.10 24.18 -3.38
CA TYR A 786 -36.46 25.41 -2.90
C TYR A 786 -37.37 26.64 -3.12
N MET A 787 -37.42 27.50 -2.10
CA MET A 787 -37.70 28.94 -2.15
C MET A 787 -36.77 29.59 -1.10
N GLY A 788 -36.43 30.87 -1.24
CA GLY A 788 -35.45 31.53 -0.37
C GLY A 788 -35.71 33.02 -0.14
N ARG A 789 -34.78 33.67 0.57
CA ARG A 789 -34.94 34.94 1.33
C ARG A 789 -35.80 34.74 2.60
N MET A 790 -35.55 35.46 3.69
CA MET A 790 -34.54 36.51 3.91
C MET A 790 -33.22 35.97 4.46
#